data_AF-A0A428Z4K0-F1
#
_entry.id   AF-A0A428Z4K0-F1
#
_cell.length_a   1.000
_cell.length_b   1.000
_cell.length_c   1.000
_cell.angle_alpha   90.00
_cell.angle_beta   90.00
_cell.angle_gamma   90.00
#
_symmetry.space_group_name_H-M   'P 1'
#
loop_
_entity.id
_entity.type
_entity.pdbx_description
1 polymer ?
#
loop_
_entity_poly.entity_id
_entity_poly.type
_entity_poly.pdbx_seq_one_letter_code
_entity_poly.pdbx_strand_id
1 'polypeptide(L)'
;GGLGAEVARHLVAVHGVRDLLLVSRRGAAAPGACELVAELEQLGARVGVRACDVADRESLAAVLDGVDLSGVVHAAGVLDDGLIGDLSAERVSRVMAAKAESALHLHELTADRELSAFVLFSSFAGVVGNAGQAAYSAANNVLDALAVARRGQGLPAVSLAWGMWANADGMGGTLGQAELERMARQGFPALETGEGLALLDAALLVNEPIAAPVALRTSALGDAGHGALPAVLHELVPLRVRRRAVRAAAAADGELARRLGALAPAEQRRDVLELVQAHAAVALGHASAASVDETRSFKDLGFDSLTAVDLRNRLGSATGITLPATLVFDHPNPNSLTDYLLEQVLGEITEQTPSQVRGHAATAVDEPVAIVGMGCRFPGGADSAGGLWDLVAEGRDGLSSLPTDRGWDPALLEGLAAVGGFLDGAALFDAELFGISPREALAMDPQQRLLLETAWEALEDAGIDPSSLRGTATGVYAGVSANGYGSGTVDDPQGNTEGYLLTGSTPSVASGRLAYALGLEGPAMSVDTACSSALVALHLACQALRSGECDLALAGGATVMATPTIFLEFARQGGLAGDGRCKSFADGADGTGWAEGGGVLVLERLSDARRNNHPVLAVVRGSAVNQDGASNGLTAPNGPSQQRVIRQALEAGGVDASEVDAVEAHGTGTRLGDPIEAQALLATYGQARTDDEPLWLGSIKSNIGHAQAAAGVASVVKMVMALREQVLPRTLHVDEPSSHVDWSVGAVELLTEERAWPRGERPRRAGVSSFGISGTNAHVILEEAPAASSPRKPDTASDLPVTPWVVSARTADALRAATARLVAHAHDGSSADVGLSLATTRAALEHRAVLLGRDGDVLGAGLAVSGVVAEGRTAWMFT
;
A
#
# COMPACT_ATOMS: atom_id res chain seq x y z
N GLY A 1 -48.34 10.18 9.02
CA GLY A 1 -47.27 9.35 9.60
C GLY A 1 -47.51 9.20 11.07
N GLY A 2 -46.98 8.17 11.73
CA GLY A 2 -47.42 7.83 13.10
C GLY A 2 -47.19 8.91 14.14
N LEU A 3 -45.99 9.51 14.25
CA LEU A 3 -45.75 10.59 15.23
C LEU A 3 -46.67 11.80 15.04
N GLY A 4 -46.96 12.18 13.79
CA GLY A 4 -47.88 13.28 13.50
C GLY A 4 -49.32 12.98 13.96
N ALA A 5 -49.75 11.72 13.93
CA ALA A 5 -51.06 11.30 14.43
C ALA A 5 -51.12 11.38 15.96
N GLU A 6 -50.09 10.91 16.66
CA GLU A 6 -50.03 10.99 18.14
C GLU A 6 -50.04 12.45 18.62
N VAL A 7 -49.29 13.32 17.96
CA VAL A 7 -49.26 14.75 18.30
C VAL A 7 -50.60 15.41 18.00
N ALA A 8 -51.27 15.07 16.89
CA ALA A 8 -52.60 15.60 16.60
C ALA A 8 -53.62 15.23 17.69
N ARG A 9 -53.62 13.97 18.17
CA ARG A 9 -54.47 13.55 19.29
C ARG A 9 -54.18 14.34 20.55
N HIS A 10 -52.89 14.51 20.88
CA HIS A 10 -52.45 15.24 22.06
C HIS A 10 -52.84 16.72 22.01
N LEU A 11 -52.73 17.36 20.85
CA LEU A 11 -53.15 18.75 20.65
C LEU A 11 -54.65 18.96 20.90
N VAL A 12 -55.51 18.03 20.45
CA VAL A 12 -56.96 18.13 20.69
C VAL A 12 -57.32 17.81 22.13
N ALA A 13 -56.78 16.72 22.66
CA ALA A 13 -57.17 16.19 23.97
C ALA A 13 -56.60 17.01 25.14
N VAL A 14 -55.35 17.49 25.03
CA VAL A 14 -54.62 18.14 26.12
C VAL A 14 -54.52 19.65 25.93
N HIS A 15 -54.19 20.11 24.72
CA HIS A 15 -54.04 21.54 24.41
C HIS A 15 -55.34 22.20 23.92
N GLY A 16 -56.42 21.44 23.77
CA GLY A 16 -57.75 21.94 23.43
C GLY A 16 -57.87 22.51 22.02
N VAL A 17 -56.98 22.14 21.10
CA VAL A 17 -57.02 22.59 19.70
C VAL A 17 -58.29 22.05 19.03
N ARG A 18 -59.07 22.94 18.41
CA ARG A 18 -60.38 22.61 17.81
C ARG A 18 -60.41 22.66 16.29
N ASP A 19 -59.37 23.18 15.66
CA ASP A 19 -59.27 23.26 14.20
C ASP A 19 -57.91 22.73 13.79
N LEU A 20 -57.89 21.64 13.02
CA LEU A 20 -56.67 20.98 12.55
C LEU A 20 -56.67 20.88 11.03
N LEU A 21 -55.54 21.24 10.41
CA LEU A 21 -55.27 20.98 9.01
C LEU A 21 -54.15 19.94 8.91
N LEU A 22 -54.50 18.71 8.54
CA LEU A 22 -53.56 17.62 8.33
C LEU A 22 -53.13 17.58 6.87
N VAL A 23 -51.84 17.76 6.63
CA VAL A 23 -51.27 17.80 5.28
C VAL A 23 -50.32 16.63 5.08
N SER A 24 -50.48 15.92 3.97
CA SER A 24 -49.52 14.89 3.54
C SER A 24 -49.59 14.71 2.03
N ARG A 25 -48.57 14.11 1.41
CA ARG A 25 -48.57 13.85 -0.04
C ARG A 25 -49.78 13.07 -0.56
N ARG A 26 -50.40 12.23 0.28
CA ARG A 26 -51.56 11.38 -0.08
C ARG A 26 -52.90 11.94 0.41
N GLY A 27 -52.91 12.98 1.26
CA GLY A 27 -54.14 13.54 1.83
C GLY A 27 -55.04 12.47 2.47
N ALA A 28 -56.33 12.51 2.16
CA ALA A 28 -57.33 11.54 2.66
C ALA A 28 -57.09 10.09 2.19
N ALA A 29 -56.27 9.88 1.15
CA ALA A 29 -55.89 8.55 0.68
C ALA A 29 -54.70 7.95 1.47
N ALA A 30 -54.18 8.64 2.49
CA ALA A 30 -53.16 8.07 3.37
C ALA A 30 -53.76 6.94 4.24
N PRO A 31 -53.06 5.80 4.42
CA PRO A 31 -53.53 4.73 5.31
C PRO A 31 -53.81 5.27 6.72
N GLY A 32 -54.97 4.92 7.30
CA GLY A 32 -55.38 5.34 8.64
C GLY A 32 -55.93 6.78 8.74
N ALA A 33 -56.00 7.54 7.64
CA ALA A 33 -56.40 8.96 7.69
C ALA A 33 -57.88 9.14 8.02
N CYS A 34 -58.77 8.31 7.48
CA CYS A 34 -60.21 8.40 7.76
C CYS A 34 -60.51 8.04 9.22
N GLU A 35 -59.84 7.02 9.75
CA GLU A 35 -59.96 6.60 11.14
C GLU A 35 -59.46 7.70 12.09
N LEU A 36 -58.30 8.30 11.79
CA LEU A 36 -57.75 9.40 12.58
C LEU A 36 -58.64 10.64 12.57
N VAL A 37 -59.22 11.00 11.41
CA VAL A 37 -60.17 12.13 11.31
C VAL A 37 -61.38 11.87 12.20
N ALA A 38 -62.00 10.69 12.08
CA ALA A 38 -63.17 10.34 12.88
C ALA A 38 -62.86 10.36 14.38
N GLU A 39 -61.67 9.89 14.79
CA GLU A 39 -61.20 9.93 16.18
C GLU A 39 -61.04 11.36 16.70
N LEU A 40 -60.36 12.23 15.93
CA LEU A 40 -60.15 13.63 16.31
C LEU A 40 -61.47 14.43 16.33
N GLU A 41 -62.41 14.13 15.44
CA GLU A 41 -63.75 14.71 15.44
C GLU A 41 -64.57 14.26 16.66
N GLN A 42 -64.45 13.00 17.08
CA GLN A 42 -65.05 12.51 18.33
C GLN A 42 -64.47 13.20 19.56
N LEU A 43 -63.18 13.56 19.52
CA LEU A 43 -62.52 14.37 20.55
C LEU A 43 -62.90 15.87 20.49
N GLY A 44 -63.72 16.24 19.50
CA GLY A 44 -64.33 17.56 19.36
C GLY A 44 -63.51 18.56 18.54
N ALA A 45 -62.66 18.10 17.63
CA ALA A 45 -61.97 18.95 16.65
C ALA A 45 -62.69 18.95 15.29
N ARG A 46 -62.49 20.00 14.50
CA ARG A 46 -62.80 20.06 13.07
C ARG A 46 -61.51 19.78 12.32
N VAL A 47 -61.49 18.72 11.50
CA VAL A 47 -60.25 18.28 10.83
C VAL A 47 -60.38 18.42 9.32
N GLY A 48 -59.55 19.28 8.74
CA GLY A 48 -59.33 19.33 7.30
C GLY A 48 -58.15 18.44 6.92
N VAL A 49 -58.31 17.59 5.90
CA VAL A 49 -57.18 16.85 5.31
C VAL A 49 -56.91 17.39 3.90
N ARG A 50 -55.63 17.63 3.57
CA ARG A 50 -55.20 18.08 2.24
C ARG A 50 -54.05 17.23 1.71
N ALA A 51 -54.13 16.90 0.42
CA ALA A 51 -53.03 16.28 -0.30
C ALA A 51 -52.07 17.37 -0.78
N CYS A 52 -50.84 17.39 -0.27
CA CYS A 52 -49.80 18.33 -0.68
C CYS A 52 -48.42 17.78 -0.35
N ASP A 53 -47.47 17.95 -1.25
CA ASP A 53 -46.06 17.86 -0.91
C ASP A 53 -45.62 19.22 -0.34
N VAL A 54 -45.13 19.24 0.90
CA VAL A 54 -44.74 20.48 1.58
C VAL A 54 -43.41 21.00 1.02
N ALA A 55 -42.63 20.16 0.34
CA ALA A 55 -41.45 20.58 -0.40
C ALA A 55 -41.79 21.36 -1.68
N ASP A 56 -43.04 21.32 -2.16
CA ASP A 56 -43.50 22.18 -3.25
C ASP A 56 -44.09 23.48 -2.69
N ARG A 57 -43.35 24.58 -2.84
CA ARG A 57 -43.70 25.90 -2.31
C ARG A 57 -45.01 26.45 -2.88
N GLU A 58 -45.28 26.25 -4.17
CA GLU A 58 -46.49 26.78 -4.81
C GLU A 58 -47.72 26.01 -4.36
N SER A 59 -47.62 24.68 -4.33
CA SER A 59 -48.68 23.81 -3.79
C SER A 59 -48.98 24.11 -2.33
N LEU A 60 -47.95 24.32 -1.51
CA LEU A 60 -48.10 24.68 -0.10
C LEU A 60 -48.77 26.05 0.07
N ALA A 61 -48.39 27.06 -0.73
CA ALA A 61 -49.03 28.37 -0.69
C ALA A 61 -50.53 28.28 -1.00
N ALA A 62 -50.92 27.48 -1.99
CA ALA A 62 -52.33 27.24 -2.33
C ALA A 62 -53.11 26.54 -1.21
N VAL A 63 -52.47 25.64 -0.45
CA VAL A 63 -53.09 24.98 0.72
C VAL A 63 -53.26 25.93 1.89
N LEU A 64 -52.35 26.89 2.07
CA LEU A 64 -52.37 27.87 3.16
C LEU A 64 -53.20 29.12 2.86
N ASP A 65 -53.63 29.32 1.62
CA ASP A 65 -54.47 30.45 1.21
C ASP A 65 -55.85 30.38 1.90
N GLY A 66 -56.26 31.50 2.49
CA GLY A 66 -57.52 31.60 3.25
C GLY A 66 -57.59 30.78 4.55
N VAL A 67 -56.51 30.10 4.97
CA VAL A 67 -56.46 29.35 6.23
C VAL A 67 -55.97 30.27 7.36
N ASP A 68 -56.83 30.50 8.36
CA ASP A 68 -56.44 31.16 9.61
C ASP A 68 -55.58 30.21 10.45
N LEU A 69 -54.30 30.51 10.58
CA LEU A 69 -53.30 29.60 11.12
C LEU A 69 -52.70 30.20 12.40
N SER A 70 -52.89 29.50 13.52
CA SER A 70 -52.35 29.90 14.83
C SER A 70 -51.10 29.13 15.23
N GLY A 71 -50.77 28.02 14.58
CA GLY A 71 -49.55 27.26 14.86
C GLY A 71 -49.19 26.25 13.78
N VAL A 72 -47.92 25.86 13.75
CA VAL A 72 -47.37 24.89 12.80
C VAL A 72 -46.66 23.78 13.57
N VAL A 73 -46.91 22.53 13.19
CA VAL A 73 -46.15 21.36 13.65
C VAL A 73 -45.62 20.61 12.44
N HIS A 74 -44.30 20.64 12.23
CA HIS A 74 -43.62 19.94 11.15
C HIS A 74 -43.11 18.59 11.65
N ALA A 75 -43.89 17.54 11.39
CA ALA A 75 -43.56 16.16 11.75
C ALA A 75 -43.20 15.27 10.54
N ALA A 76 -42.87 15.87 9.39
CA ALA A 76 -42.51 15.12 8.19
C ALA A 76 -41.07 14.57 8.27
N GLY A 77 -40.81 13.44 7.61
CA GLY A 77 -39.50 12.81 7.55
C GLY A 77 -39.50 11.55 6.71
N VAL A 78 -38.36 11.27 6.08
CA VAL A 78 -38.05 10.05 5.33
C VAL A 78 -36.61 9.67 5.67
N LEU A 79 -36.34 8.37 5.82
CA LEU A 79 -35.00 7.82 5.96
C LEU A 79 -34.55 7.23 4.62
N ASP A 80 -33.27 7.42 4.31
CA ASP A 80 -32.59 6.82 3.17
C ASP A 80 -31.12 6.64 3.57
N ASP A 81 -30.91 5.72 4.53
CA ASP A 81 -29.64 5.53 5.21
C ASP A 81 -28.59 4.91 4.26
N GLY A 82 -27.34 5.35 4.39
CA GLY A 82 -26.21 4.93 3.58
C GLY A 82 -24.91 5.57 4.05
N LEU A 83 -23.78 4.94 3.72
CA LEU A 83 -22.47 5.55 3.94
C LEU A 83 -22.30 6.74 3.00
N ILE A 84 -21.46 7.70 3.37
CA ILE A 84 -21.25 8.91 2.56
C ILE A 84 -20.86 8.58 1.12
N GLY A 85 -20.07 7.52 0.89
CA GLY A 85 -19.70 7.05 -0.45
C GLY A 85 -20.85 6.45 -1.27
N ASP A 86 -21.93 5.99 -0.62
CA ASP A 86 -23.08 5.34 -1.26
C ASP A 86 -24.28 6.29 -1.45
N LEU A 87 -24.15 7.54 -1.00
CA LEU A 87 -25.21 8.55 -1.10
C LEU A 87 -25.13 9.26 -2.46
N SER A 88 -26.12 8.99 -3.33
CA SER A 88 -26.31 9.76 -4.57
C SER A 88 -26.99 11.10 -4.28
N ALA A 89 -26.86 12.05 -5.21
CA ALA A 89 -27.51 13.35 -5.11
C ALA A 89 -29.04 13.23 -4.94
N GLU A 90 -29.67 12.25 -5.60
CA GLU A 90 -31.11 11.99 -5.51
C GLU A 90 -31.53 11.48 -4.14
N ARG A 91 -30.71 10.61 -3.51
CA ARG A 91 -30.96 10.07 -2.16
C ARG A 91 -30.87 11.18 -1.12
N VAL A 92 -29.83 12.02 -1.20
CA VAL A 92 -29.67 13.19 -0.34
C VAL A 92 -30.83 14.18 -0.52
N SER A 93 -31.14 14.54 -1.76
CA SER A 93 -32.21 15.52 -2.07
C SER A 93 -33.56 15.06 -1.53
N ARG A 94 -33.88 13.77 -1.59
CA ARG A 94 -35.13 13.21 -1.05
C ARG A 94 -35.27 13.41 0.47
N VAL A 95 -34.19 13.21 1.21
CA VAL A 95 -34.18 13.38 2.68
C VAL A 95 -34.24 14.86 3.04
N MET A 96 -33.46 15.70 2.32
CA MET A 96 -33.46 17.16 2.49
C MET A 96 -34.82 17.78 2.19
N ALA A 97 -35.49 17.37 1.10
CA ALA A 97 -36.80 17.88 0.71
C ALA A 97 -37.87 17.67 1.80
N ALA A 98 -37.93 16.46 2.36
CA ALA A 98 -38.93 16.09 3.36
C ALA A 98 -38.75 16.81 4.70
N LYS A 99 -37.52 17.18 5.06
CA LYS A 99 -37.18 17.83 6.33
C LYS A 99 -36.90 19.32 6.13
N ALA A 100 -35.76 19.64 5.54
CA ALA A 100 -35.19 20.97 5.44
C ALA A 100 -36.00 21.90 4.53
N GLU A 101 -36.23 21.53 3.26
CA GLU A 101 -36.93 22.39 2.30
C GLU A 101 -38.37 22.64 2.73
N SER A 102 -39.08 21.59 3.15
CA SER A 102 -40.45 21.70 3.69
C SER A 102 -40.53 22.67 4.88
N ALA A 103 -39.56 22.64 5.80
CA ALA A 103 -39.53 23.55 6.95
C ALA A 103 -39.23 25.01 6.55
N LEU A 104 -38.34 25.21 5.58
CA LEU A 104 -38.02 26.53 5.03
C LEU A 104 -39.23 27.14 4.32
N HIS A 105 -39.95 26.39 3.48
CA HIS A 105 -41.17 26.87 2.84
C HIS A 105 -42.26 27.22 3.85
N LEU A 106 -42.45 26.40 4.88
CA LEU A 106 -43.36 26.71 5.98
C LEU A 106 -42.96 27.99 6.70
N HIS A 107 -41.66 28.22 6.94
CA HIS A 107 -41.19 29.46 7.53
C HIS A 107 -41.49 30.67 6.65
N GLU A 108 -41.13 30.62 5.36
CA GLU A 108 -41.33 31.72 4.42
C GLU A 108 -42.80 32.11 4.25
N LEU A 109 -43.68 31.11 4.08
CA LEU A 109 -45.11 31.32 3.81
C LEU A 109 -45.93 31.68 5.06
N THR A 110 -45.31 31.65 6.24
CA THR A 110 -45.96 31.99 7.52
C THR A 110 -45.21 33.05 8.31
N ALA A 111 -44.17 33.68 7.73
CA ALA A 111 -43.33 34.66 8.42
C ALA A 111 -44.10 35.93 8.82
N ASP A 112 -45.14 36.29 8.05
CA ASP A 112 -46.02 37.43 8.27
C ASP A 112 -47.26 37.10 9.11
N ARG A 113 -47.42 35.84 9.53
CA ARG A 113 -48.55 35.37 10.34
C ARG A 113 -48.23 35.40 11.83
N GLU A 114 -49.18 35.82 12.65
CA GLU A 114 -49.07 35.79 14.11
C GLU A 114 -49.29 34.36 14.65
N LEU A 115 -48.27 33.51 14.50
CA LEU A 115 -48.28 32.17 15.09
C LEU A 115 -48.00 32.24 16.60
N SER A 116 -48.62 31.34 17.35
CA SER A 116 -48.30 31.08 18.76
C SER A 116 -47.28 29.96 18.95
N ALA A 117 -47.16 29.05 17.97
CA ALA A 117 -46.21 27.94 18.00
C ALA A 117 -45.70 27.57 16.59
N PHE A 118 -44.41 27.23 16.49
CA PHE A 118 -43.80 26.66 15.30
C PHE A 118 -42.85 25.53 15.73
N VAL A 119 -43.35 24.31 15.70
CA VAL A 119 -42.68 23.13 16.28
C VAL A 119 -42.06 22.30 15.17
N LEU A 120 -40.75 22.12 15.21
CA LEU A 120 -39.98 21.34 14.24
C LEU A 120 -39.56 20.01 14.88
N PHE A 121 -39.91 18.89 14.26
CA PHE A 121 -39.46 17.58 14.71
C PHE A 121 -38.11 17.29 14.06
N SER A 122 -37.04 17.62 14.78
CA SER A 122 -35.65 17.27 14.45
C SER A 122 -35.29 15.89 15.02
N SER A 123 -34.02 15.51 14.99
CA SER A 123 -33.52 14.25 15.51
C SER A 123 -32.21 14.45 16.27
N PHE A 124 -32.05 13.72 17.36
CA PHE A 124 -30.80 13.69 18.13
C PHE A 124 -29.60 13.22 17.29
N ALA A 125 -29.83 12.49 16.19
CA ALA A 125 -28.80 12.14 15.22
C ALA A 125 -28.15 13.37 14.55
N GLY A 126 -28.83 14.53 14.50
CA GLY A 126 -28.23 15.80 14.06
C GLY A 126 -27.21 16.35 15.07
N VAL A 127 -27.42 16.07 16.37
CA VAL A 127 -26.61 16.57 17.48
C VAL A 127 -25.35 15.74 17.70
N VAL A 128 -25.47 14.40 17.73
CA VAL A 128 -24.34 13.49 18.04
C VAL A 128 -23.83 12.69 16.85
N GLY A 129 -24.51 12.78 15.70
CA GLY A 129 -24.27 11.90 14.56
C GLY A 129 -24.86 10.50 14.77
N ASN A 130 -25.14 9.80 13.67
CA ASN A 130 -25.40 8.36 13.70
C ASN A 130 -24.81 7.70 12.44
N ALA A 131 -24.23 6.52 12.60
CA ALA A 131 -23.59 5.81 11.50
C ALA A 131 -24.60 5.50 10.39
N GLY A 132 -24.25 5.80 9.14
CA GLY A 132 -25.13 5.63 7.98
C GLY A 132 -26.23 6.67 7.81
N GLN A 133 -26.34 7.70 8.68
CA GLN A 133 -27.44 8.67 8.62
C GLN A 133 -27.00 10.09 8.20
N ALA A 134 -25.94 10.21 7.40
CA ALA A 134 -25.33 11.51 7.08
C ALA A 134 -26.34 12.52 6.48
N ALA A 135 -27.12 12.13 5.46
CA ALA A 135 -28.14 13.00 4.87
C ALA A 135 -29.25 13.38 5.85
N TYR A 136 -29.64 12.45 6.73
CA TYR A 136 -30.68 12.68 7.73
C TYR A 136 -30.20 13.61 8.86
N SER A 137 -29.00 13.41 9.39
CA SER A 137 -28.37 14.32 10.36
C SER A 137 -28.24 15.73 9.78
N ALA A 138 -27.78 15.88 8.54
CA ALA A 138 -27.67 17.17 7.87
C ALA A 138 -29.02 17.87 7.75
N ALA A 139 -30.06 17.16 7.30
CA ALA A 139 -31.40 17.73 7.13
C ALA A 139 -32.00 18.21 8.46
N ASN A 140 -31.82 17.44 9.55
CA ASN A 140 -32.32 17.81 10.87
C ASN A 140 -31.55 19.00 11.48
N ASN A 141 -30.25 19.14 11.21
CA ASN A 141 -29.48 20.33 11.63
C ASN A 141 -30.00 21.62 10.97
N VAL A 142 -30.58 21.56 9.76
CA VAL A 142 -31.25 22.71 9.16
C VAL A 142 -32.50 23.12 9.95
N LEU A 143 -33.26 22.16 10.50
CA LEU A 143 -34.43 22.47 11.35
C LEU A 143 -33.99 23.16 12.64
N ASP A 144 -32.93 22.65 13.27
CA ASP A 144 -32.38 23.23 14.50
C ASP A 144 -31.88 24.66 14.26
N ALA A 145 -31.15 24.88 13.16
CA ALA A 145 -30.72 26.21 12.75
C ALA A 145 -31.89 27.16 12.41
N LEU A 146 -32.93 26.64 11.75
CA LEU A 146 -34.13 27.41 11.40
C LEU A 146 -34.90 27.88 12.65
N ALA A 147 -34.99 27.05 13.68
CA ALA A 147 -35.65 27.45 14.92
C ALA A 147 -34.90 28.60 15.63
N VAL A 148 -33.56 28.52 15.68
CA VAL A 148 -32.72 29.61 16.20
C VAL A 148 -32.89 30.88 15.36
N ALA A 149 -32.88 30.76 14.03
CA ALA A 149 -33.05 31.89 13.13
C ALA A 149 -34.42 32.57 13.28
N ARG A 150 -35.52 31.80 13.34
CA ARG A 150 -36.88 32.34 13.59
C ARG A 150 -36.95 33.08 14.92
N ARG A 151 -36.35 32.50 15.98
CA ARG A 151 -36.32 33.15 17.30
C ARG A 151 -35.50 34.43 17.29
N GLY A 152 -34.40 34.49 16.54
CA GLY A 152 -33.65 35.72 16.30
C GLY A 152 -34.45 36.81 15.57
N GLN A 153 -35.46 36.43 14.80
CA GLN A 153 -36.40 37.34 14.14
C GLN A 153 -37.60 37.72 15.02
N GLY A 154 -37.66 37.25 16.27
CA GLY A 154 -38.81 37.45 17.17
C GLY A 154 -40.02 36.56 16.88
N LEU A 155 -39.90 35.60 15.96
CA LEU A 155 -40.96 34.65 15.63
C LEU A 155 -40.86 33.41 16.53
N PRO A 156 -41.98 32.79 16.94
CA PRO A 156 -41.91 31.57 17.73
C PRO A 156 -41.32 30.44 16.89
N ALA A 157 -40.47 29.64 17.52
CA ALA A 157 -40.00 28.36 17.02
C ALA A 157 -39.38 27.54 18.16
N VAL A 158 -39.56 26.22 18.09
CA VAL A 158 -38.81 25.23 18.86
C VAL A 158 -38.50 24.04 17.95
N SER A 159 -37.23 23.66 17.89
CA SER A 159 -36.80 22.41 17.27
C SER A 159 -36.54 21.35 18.34
N LEU A 160 -37.11 20.17 18.14
CA LEU A 160 -37.05 19.06 19.08
C LEU A 160 -36.17 17.96 18.48
N ALA A 161 -34.93 17.86 18.94
CA ALA A 161 -33.97 16.85 18.55
C ALA A 161 -34.30 15.52 19.25
N TRP A 162 -35.31 14.82 18.72
CA TRP A 162 -35.87 13.62 19.34
C TRP A 162 -34.89 12.44 19.37
N GLY A 163 -34.87 11.74 20.50
CA GLY A 163 -34.43 10.35 20.57
C GLY A 163 -35.41 9.40 19.85
N MET A 164 -35.10 8.11 19.81
CA MET A 164 -35.98 7.12 19.18
C MET A 164 -37.29 6.97 19.97
N TRP A 165 -38.44 6.91 19.27
CA TRP A 165 -39.74 6.61 19.88
C TRP A 165 -40.10 5.14 19.66
N ALA A 166 -40.58 4.47 20.70
CA ALA A 166 -41.13 3.12 20.66
C ALA A 166 -42.57 3.15 20.10
N ASN A 167 -42.73 3.50 18.83
CA ASN A 167 -44.02 3.49 18.14
C ASN A 167 -43.96 2.57 16.91
N ALA A 168 -44.91 1.62 16.84
CA ALA A 168 -45.04 0.66 15.74
C ALA A 168 -45.44 1.33 14.42
N ASP A 169 -46.13 2.48 14.47
CA ASP A 169 -46.54 3.22 13.28
C ASP A 169 -45.50 4.32 12.98
N GLY A 170 -44.73 4.18 11.90
CA GLY A 170 -43.74 5.16 11.44
C GLY A 170 -42.29 4.66 11.46
N MET A 171 -41.32 5.58 11.49
CA MET A 171 -39.88 5.25 11.40
C MET A 171 -39.35 4.39 12.56
N GLY A 172 -40.05 4.36 13.70
CA GLY A 172 -39.70 3.47 14.83
C GLY A 172 -40.13 2.01 14.63
N GLY A 173 -41.13 1.76 13.78
CA GLY A 173 -41.67 0.43 13.51
C GLY A 173 -40.83 -0.42 12.55
N THR A 174 -39.76 0.14 11.97
CA THR A 174 -38.82 -0.59 11.12
C THR A 174 -37.73 -1.31 11.93
N LEU A 175 -37.64 -1.05 13.24
CA LEU A 175 -36.64 -1.65 14.12
C LEU A 175 -37.21 -2.87 14.87
N GLY A 176 -36.45 -3.96 14.90
CA GLY A 176 -36.79 -5.15 15.67
C GLY A 176 -36.52 -5.00 17.17
N GLN A 177 -37.12 -5.87 17.99
CA GLN A 177 -36.94 -5.91 19.46
C GLN A 177 -35.44 -5.92 19.86
N ALA A 178 -34.62 -6.69 19.14
CA ALA A 178 -33.19 -6.81 19.39
C ALA A 178 -32.39 -5.52 19.16
N GLU A 179 -32.83 -4.67 18.21
CA GLU A 179 -32.19 -3.40 17.90
C GLU A 179 -32.52 -2.35 18.96
N LEU A 180 -33.77 -2.32 19.44
CA LEU A 180 -34.19 -1.49 20.57
C LEU A 180 -33.43 -1.86 21.85
N GLU A 181 -33.25 -3.15 22.13
CA GLU A 181 -32.46 -3.64 23.27
C GLU A 181 -30.97 -3.30 23.14
N ARG A 182 -30.42 -3.32 21.92
CA ARG A 182 -29.04 -2.89 21.63
C ARG A 182 -28.87 -1.39 21.91
N MET A 183 -29.77 -0.54 21.41
CA MET A 183 -29.74 0.90 21.67
C MET A 183 -29.86 1.21 23.18
N ALA A 184 -30.74 0.50 23.88
CA ALA A 184 -30.92 0.64 25.32
C ALA A 184 -29.68 0.22 26.14
N ARG A 185 -28.88 -0.74 25.65
CA ARG A 185 -27.58 -1.13 26.25
C ARG A 185 -26.48 -0.13 25.94
N GLN A 186 -26.54 0.56 24.80
CA GLN A 186 -25.60 1.62 24.41
C GLN A 186 -25.90 2.98 25.07
N GLY A 187 -26.90 3.05 25.94
CA GLY A 187 -27.23 4.25 26.70
C GLY A 187 -28.40 5.07 26.16
N PHE A 188 -29.01 4.67 25.05
CA PHE A 188 -30.09 5.41 24.36
C PHE A 188 -31.36 4.55 24.23
N PRO A 189 -32.09 4.26 25.33
CA PRO A 189 -33.38 3.57 25.23
C PRO A 189 -34.39 4.38 24.40
N ALA A 190 -35.33 3.69 23.75
CA ALA A 190 -36.44 4.33 23.07
C ALA A 190 -37.44 4.93 24.08
N LEU A 191 -38.06 6.05 23.71
CA LEU A 191 -39.10 6.74 24.47
C LEU A 191 -40.45 6.11 24.20
N GLU A 192 -41.21 5.81 25.26
CA GLU A 192 -42.61 5.43 25.10
C GLU A 192 -43.43 6.65 24.62
N THR A 193 -44.49 6.43 23.82
CA THR A 193 -45.29 7.52 23.22
C THR A 193 -45.79 8.53 24.26
N GLY A 194 -46.21 8.06 25.44
CA GLY A 194 -46.66 8.93 26.54
C GLY A 194 -45.53 9.80 27.11
N GLU A 195 -44.31 9.27 27.20
CA GLU A 195 -43.13 10.04 27.64
C GLU A 195 -42.73 11.08 26.60
N GLY A 196 -42.77 10.70 25.32
CA GLY A 196 -42.51 11.62 24.21
C GLY A 196 -43.47 12.81 24.17
N LEU A 197 -44.77 12.58 24.37
CA LEU A 197 -45.78 13.65 24.45
C LEU A 197 -45.60 14.53 25.69
N ALA A 198 -45.27 13.96 26.85
CA ALA A 198 -44.96 14.74 28.04
C ALA A 198 -43.71 15.63 27.87
N LEU A 199 -42.70 15.12 27.15
CA LEU A 199 -41.49 15.87 26.80
C LEU A 199 -41.76 16.97 25.78
N LEU A 200 -42.71 16.77 24.85
CA LEU A 200 -43.19 17.82 23.95
C LEU A 200 -43.78 18.98 24.76
N ASP A 201 -44.65 18.70 25.73
CA ASP A 201 -45.25 19.72 26.60
C ASP A 201 -44.18 20.46 27.42
N ALA A 202 -43.22 19.71 27.99
CA ALA A 202 -42.12 20.29 28.74
C ALA A 202 -41.26 21.23 27.88
N ALA A 203 -40.95 20.83 26.63
CA ALA A 203 -40.16 21.66 25.73
C ALA A 203 -40.89 22.95 25.31
N LEU A 204 -42.21 22.89 25.10
CA LEU A 204 -43.03 24.07 24.82
C LEU A 204 -43.06 25.05 26.00
N LEU A 205 -42.99 24.55 27.24
CA LEU A 205 -42.92 25.39 28.44
C LEU A 205 -41.53 25.99 28.67
N VAL A 206 -40.47 25.20 28.47
CA VAL A 206 -39.07 25.65 28.58
C VAL A 206 -38.77 26.70 27.50
N ASN A 207 -39.37 26.55 26.32
CA ASN A 207 -39.41 27.56 25.26
C ASN A 207 -38.02 28.03 24.76
N GLU A 208 -37.04 27.12 24.81
CA GLU A 208 -35.73 27.27 24.16
C GLU A 208 -35.86 26.97 22.65
N PRO A 209 -35.03 27.60 21.78
CA PRO A 209 -35.11 27.40 20.34
C PRO A 209 -34.78 25.96 19.92
N ILE A 210 -33.94 25.26 20.68
CA ILE A 210 -33.59 23.86 20.46
C ILE A 210 -33.70 23.14 21.80
N ALA A 211 -34.46 22.04 21.82
CA ALA A 211 -34.48 21.09 22.93
C ALA A 211 -34.18 19.69 22.41
N ALA A 212 -33.53 18.86 23.23
CA ALA A 212 -33.18 17.48 22.88
C ALA A 212 -33.91 16.51 23.82
N PRO A 213 -35.14 16.09 23.49
CA PRO A 213 -35.87 15.14 24.31
C PRO A 213 -35.41 13.72 23.98
N VAL A 214 -34.55 13.18 24.84
CA VAL A 214 -33.88 11.90 24.67
C VAL A 214 -33.87 11.16 26.01
N ALA A 215 -34.17 9.87 26.00
CA ALA A 215 -33.94 9.03 27.17
C ALA A 215 -32.45 8.61 27.21
N LEU A 216 -31.79 8.84 28.34
CA LEU A 216 -30.38 8.54 28.54
C LEU A 216 -30.19 7.63 29.75
N ARG A 217 -29.40 6.55 29.57
CA ARG A 217 -28.90 5.71 30.66
C ARG A 217 -27.44 6.06 30.92
N THR A 218 -27.22 7.07 31.76
CA THR A 218 -25.89 7.62 32.08
C THR A 218 -24.92 6.60 32.67
N SER A 219 -25.42 5.56 33.35
CA SER A 219 -24.58 4.44 33.83
C SER A 219 -24.00 3.61 32.68
N ALA A 220 -24.81 3.29 31.66
CA ALA A 220 -24.37 2.54 30.49
C ALA A 220 -23.42 3.36 29.60
N LEU A 221 -23.63 4.69 29.54
CA LEU A 221 -22.71 5.63 28.89
C LEU A 221 -21.35 5.70 29.61
N GLY A 222 -21.34 5.62 30.95
CA GLY A 222 -20.10 5.62 31.76
C GLY A 222 -19.23 4.38 31.58
N ASP A 223 -19.83 3.22 31.31
CA ASP A 223 -19.12 1.95 31.12
C ASP A 223 -18.40 1.84 29.76
N ALA A 224 -18.84 2.62 28.76
CA ALA A 224 -18.25 2.64 27.40
C ALA A 224 -16.94 3.44 27.29
N GLY A 225 -16.54 4.17 28.34
CA GLY A 225 -15.32 4.98 28.36
C GLY A 225 -15.44 6.34 27.65
N HIS A 226 -14.77 7.38 28.18
CA HIS A 226 -14.86 8.76 27.68
C HIS A 226 -14.37 8.95 26.23
N GLY A 227 -13.50 8.07 25.71
CA GLY A 227 -12.93 8.18 24.36
C GLY A 227 -13.93 7.90 23.22
N ALA A 228 -15.06 7.26 23.52
CA ALA A 228 -16.11 6.92 22.55
C ALA A 228 -17.40 7.76 22.71
N LEU A 229 -17.45 8.64 23.70
CA LEU A 229 -18.61 9.49 24.00
C LEU A 229 -18.54 10.81 23.21
N PRO A 230 -19.62 11.23 22.51
CA PRO A 230 -19.72 12.57 21.93
C PRO A 230 -19.51 13.65 23.00
N ALA A 231 -18.76 14.70 22.67
CA ALA A 231 -18.35 15.75 23.62
C ALA A 231 -19.53 16.40 24.37
N VAL A 232 -20.68 16.55 23.69
CA VAL A 232 -21.91 17.12 24.26
C VAL A 232 -22.48 16.29 25.43
N LEU A 233 -22.08 15.02 25.58
CA LEU A 233 -22.52 14.13 26.65
C LEU A 233 -21.52 14.00 27.80
N HIS A 234 -20.32 14.59 27.69
CA HIS A 234 -19.25 14.43 28.70
C HIS A 234 -19.67 14.95 30.08
N GLU A 235 -20.38 16.09 30.13
CA GLU A 235 -20.81 16.69 31.40
C GLU A 235 -22.01 15.97 32.05
N LEU A 236 -22.76 15.18 31.28
CA LEU A 236 -23.92 14.42 31.75
C LEU A 236 -23.54 13.05 32.34
N VAL A 237 -22.30 12.60 32.12
CA VAL A 237 -21.78 11.32 32.61
C VAL A 237 -20.81 11.61 33.76
N PRO A 238 -21.15 11.27 35.02
CA PRO A 238 -20.33 11.64 36.17
C PRO A 238 -18.91 11.08 36.06
N LEU A 239 -17.93 11.99 36.04
CA LEU A 239 -16.51 11.68 36.11
C LEU A 239 -16.22 10.90 37.40
N ARG A 240 -16.07 9.58 37.31
CA ARG A 240 -15.31 8.84 38.32
C ARG A 240 -13.84 9.20 38.15
N VAL A 241 -13.46 10.30 38.81
CA VAL A 241 -12.10 10.84 38.85
C VAL A 241 -11.10 9.72 39.13
N ARG A 242 -10.13 9.63 38.22
CA ARG A 242 -8.92 8.81 38.23
C ARG A 242 -8.29 8.73 39.64
N ARG A 243 -8.47 7.58 40.28
CA ARG A 243 -7.47 6.97 41.20
C ARG A 243 -7.37 5.45 41.06
N ARG A 244 -8.13 4.85 40.15
CA ARG A 244 -8.15 3.40 39.91
C ARG A 244 -7.63 2.98 38.53
N ALA A 245 -7.55 3.90 37.54
CA ALA A 245 -7.12 3.59 36.17
C ALA A 245 -5.63 3.25 36.05
N VAL A 246 -4.74 3.89 36.83
CA VAL A 246 -3.30 3.54 36.86
C VAL A 246 -3.06 2.21 37.61
N ARG A 247 -4.00 1.77 38.44
CA ARG A 247 -3.93 0.48 39.15
C ARG A 247 -4.73 -0.64 38.47
N ALA A 248 -5.54 -0.29 37.46
CA ALA A 248 -6.39 -1.21 36.70
C ALA A 248 -5.83 -1.50 35.31
N ALA A 249 -5.09 -0.57 34.67
CA ALA A 249 -4.24 -0.92 33.52
C ALA A 249 -3.17 -1.94 33.95
N ALA A 250 -2.48 -1.65 35.07
CA ALA A 250 -1.57 -2.61 35.71
C ALA A 250 -2.23 -3.87 36.31
N ALA A 251 -3.57 -4.00 36.27
CA ALA A 251 -4.29 -5.21 36.71
C ALA A 251 -5.02 -5.93 35.57
N ALA A 252 -5.37 -5.24 34.47
CA ALA A 252 -5.98 -5.80 33.27
C ALA A 252 -4.93 -6.43 32.34
N ASP A 253 -3.73 -5.84 32.25
CA ASP A 253 -2.53 -6.48 31.68
C ASP A 253 -2.22 -7.81 32.41
N GLY A 254 -2.72 -7.97 33.64
CA GLY A 254 -2.58 -9.17 34.45
C GLY A 254 -3.79 -10.10 34.52
N GLU A 255 -5.04 -9.67 34.28
CA GLU A 255 -6.23 -10.51 34.54
C GLU A 255 -6.45 -11.56 33.45
N LEU A 256 -6.43 -11.14 32.18
CA LEU A 256 -6.51 -12.05 31.04
C LEU A 256 -5.23 -12.90 30.96
N ALA A 257 -4.07 -12.30 31.21
CA ALA A 257 -2.78 -12.97 31.20
C ALA A 257 -2.63 -14.00 32.35
N ARG A 258 -3.14 -13.70 33.56
CA ARG A 258 -3.19 -14.64 34.70
C ARG A 258 -4.24 -15.72 34.53
N ARG A 259 -5.38 -15.41 33.88
CA ARG A 259 -6.41 -16.41 33.55
C ARG A 259 -5.89 -17.39 32.50
N LEU A 260 -5.28 -16.89 31.43
CA LEU A 260 -4.68 -17.70 30.38
C LEU A 260 -3.44 -18.45 30.90
N GLY A 261 -2.55 -17.81 31.65
CA GLY A 261 -1.37 -18.44 32.24
C GLY A 261 -1.67 -19.58 33.23
N ALA A 262 -2.92 -19.71 33.72
CA ALA A 262 -3.37 -20.81 34.56
C ALA A 262 -3.96 -22.00 33.76
N LEU A 263 -4.14 -21.86 32.45
CA LEU A 263 -4.68 -22.86 31.54
C LEU A 263 -3.55 -23.58 30.77
N ALA A 264 -3.78 -24.80 30.32
CA ALA A 264 -2.86 -25.46 29.41
C ALA A 264 -2.83 -24.74 28.03
N PRO A 265 -1.73 -24.76 27.26
CA PRO A 265 -1.64 -24.03 25.99
C PRO A 265 -2.77 -24.30 24.98
N ALA A 266 -3.27 -25.55 24.94
CA ALA A 266 -4.41 -25.92 24.10
C ALA A 266 -5.73 -25.28 24.56
N GLU A 267 -5.91 -25.11 25.88
CA GLU A 267 -7.09 -24.49 26.48
C GLU A 267 -7.03 -22.96 26.37
N GLN A 268 -5.84 -22.36 26.52
CA GLN A 268 -5.59 -20.94 26.24
C GLN A 268 -6.03 -20.57 24.83
N ARG A 269 -5.59 -21.36 23.84
CA ARG A 269 -5.90 -21.13 22.43
C ARG A 269 -7.38 -21.27 22.12
N ARG A 270 -8.05 -22.28 22.68
CA ARG A 270 -9.49 -22.46 22.52
C ARG A 270 -10.28 -21.28 23.08
N ASP A 271 -9.96 -20.84 24.29
CA ASP A 271 -10.68 -19.76 24.97
C ASP A 271 -10.52 -18.41 24.24
N VAL A 272 -9.34 -18.13 23.67
CA VAL A 272 -9.13 -16.92 22.85
C VAL A 272 -9.79 -17.04 21.47
N LEU A 273 -9.79 -18.24 20.86
CA LEU A 273 -10.50 -18.47 19.59
C LEU A 273 -12.01 -18.27 19.73
N GLU A 274 -12.62 -18.79 20.79
CA GLU A 274 -14.05 -18.57 21.09
C GLU A 274 -14.37 -17.08 21.28
N LEU A 275 -13.46 -16.33 21.93
CA LEU A 275 -13.59 -14.88 22.08
C LEU A 275 -13.56 -14.17 20.71
N VAL A 276 -12.60 -14.51 19.85
CA VAL A 276 -12.47 -13.94 18.51
C VAL A 276 -13.69 -14.26 17.65
N GLN A 277 -14.13 -15.52 17.62
CA GLN A 277 -15.32 -15.94 16.86
C GLN A 277 -16.61 -15.28 17.38
N ALA A 278 -16.76 -15.13 18.70
CA ALA A 278 -17.93 -14.45 19.27
C ALA A 278 -17.98 -12.97 18.86
N HIS A 279 -16.86 -12.25 18.94
CA HIS A 279 -16.82 -10.85 18.52
C HIS A 279 -16.93 -10.69 17.00
N ALA A 280 -16.38 -11.61 16.22
CA ALA A 280 -16.52 -11.61 14.76
C ALA A 280 -17.97 -11.89 14.32
N ALA A 281 -18.64 -12.84 14.95
CA ALA A 281 -20.05 -13.14 14.68
C ALA A 281 -20.95 -11.92 14.95
N VAL A 282 -20.69 -11.20 16.04
CA VAL A 282 -21.45 -10.00 16.39
C VAL A 282 -21.19 -8.86 15.39
N ALA A 283 -19.94 -8.67 14.94
CA ALA A 283 -19.62 -7.66 13.92
C ALA A 283 -20.29 -7.95 12.58
N LEU A 284 -20.45 -9.24 12.21
CA LEU A 284 -21.11 -9.69 10.98
C LEU A 284 -22.64 -9.85 11.10
N GLY A 285 -23.22 -9.61 12.27
CA GLY A 285 -24.66 -9.82 12.50
C GLY A 285 -25.10 -11.29 12.49
N HIS A 286 -24.18 -12.22 12.72
CA HIS A 286 -24.49 -13.65 12.82
C HIS A 286 -24.99 -14.04 14.22
N ALA A 287 -25.92 -15.00 14.28
CA ALA A 287 -26.57 -15.43 15.51
C ALA A 287 -25.69 -16.28 16.45
N SER A 288 -24.57 -16.84 15.97
CA SER A 288 -23.69 -17.69 16.78
C SER A 288 -22.23 -17.63 16.34
N ALA A 289 -21.31 -17.75 17.30
CA ALA A 289 -19.87 -17.85 17.06
C ALA A 289 -19.50 -19.04 16.15
N ALA A 290 -20.26 -20.14 16.23
CA ALA A 290 -20.06 -21.35 15.43
C ALA A 290 -20.33 -21.17 13.92
N SER A 291 -20.92 -20.04 13.50
CA SER A 291 -21.11 -19.70 12.09
C SER A 291 -19.89 -19.05 11.44
N VAL A 292 -18.88 -18.67 12.24
CA VAL A 292 -17.64 -18.05 11.77
C VAL A 292 -16.58 -19.13 11.63
N ASP A 293 -16.26 -19.49 10.39
CA ASP A 293 -15.18 -20.45 10.09
C ASP A 293 -13.82 -19.90 10.57
N GLU A 294 -13.07 -20.72 11.30
CA GLU A 294 -11.80 -20.32 11.92
C GLU A 294 -10.63 -20.19 10.94
N THR A 295 -10.75 -20.76 9.74
CA THR A 295 -9.71 -20.78 8.69
C THR A 295 -9.99 -19.81 7.54
N ARG A 296 -11.26 -19.44 7.35
CA ARG A 296 -11.69 -18.57 6.26
C ARG A 296 -11.31 -17.11 6.53
N SER A 297 -10.94 -16.38 5.48
CA SER A 297 -10.58 -14.97 5.61
C SER A 297 -11.78 -14.13 6.07
N PHE A 298 -11.53 -13.10 6.87
CA PHE A 298 -12.56 -12.16 7.33
C PHE A 298 -13.28 -11.52 6.15
N LYS A 299 -12.56 -11.18 5.07
CA LYS A 299 -13.17 -10.67 3.84
C LYS A 299 -14.18 -11.64 3.23
N ASP A 300 -13.84 -12.93 3.12
CA ASP A 300 -14.76 -13.94 2.57
C ASP A 300 -15.95 -14.25 3.49
N LEU A 301 -15.80 -13.93 4.79
CA LEU A 301 -16.87 -13.97 5.79
C LEU A 301 -17.77 -12.72 5.75
N GLY A 302 -17.45 -11.73 4.91
CA GLY A 302 -18.26 -10.52 4.72
C GLY A 302 -17.77 -9.29 5.49
N PHE A 303 -16.53 -9.30 6.01
CA PHE A 303 -15.94 -8.11 6.61
C PHE A 303 -15.62 -7.03 5.56
N ASP A 304 -16.07 -5.82 5.85
CA ASP A 304 -15.73 -4.56 5.21
C ASP A 304 -14.92 -3.65 6.16
N SER A 305 -14.57 -2.44 5.71
CA SER A 305 -13.78 -1.50 6.52
C SER A 305 -14.45 -1.09 7.84
N LEU A 306 -15.78 -1.12 7.94
CA LEU A 306 -16.51 -0.71 9.15
C LEU A 306 -16.60 -1.86 10.16
N THR A 307 -16.93 -3.05 9.69
CA THR A 307 -16.97 -4.27 10.51
C THR A 307 -15.57 -4.66 11.00
N ALA A 308 -14.51 -4.38 10.23
CA ALA A 308 -13.12 -4.58 10.65
C ALA A 308 -12.74 -3.66 11.83
N VAL A 309 -13.14 -2.39 11.78
CA VAL A 309 -12.93 -1.43 12.87
C VAL A 309 -13.79 -1.78 14.09
N ASP A 310 -15.03 -2.24 13.89
CA ASP A 310 -15.91 -2.70 14.97
C ASP A 310 -15.31 -3.92 15.69
N LEU A 311 -14.81 -4.92 14.93
CA LEU A 311 -14.12 -6.08 15.51
C LEU A 311 -12.86 -5.67 16.28
N ARG A 312 -12.02 -4.79 15.73
CA ARG A 312 -10.84 -4.25 16.44
C ARG A 312 -11.24 -3.58 17.76
N ASN A 313 -12.24 -2.70 17.74
CA ASN A 313 -12.69 -1.98 18.92
C ASN A 313 -13.24 -2.92 19.99
N ARG A 314 -14.03 -3.92 19.57
CA ARG A 314 -14.59 -4.94 20.47
C ARG A 314 -13.49 -5.79 21.10
N LEU A 315 -12.53 -6.27 20.31
CA LEU A 315 -11.43 -7.05 20.82
C LEU A 315 -10.56 -6.23 21.76
N GLY A 316 -10.20 -4.99 21.41
CA GLY A 316 -9.41 -4.12 22.28
C GLY A 316 -10.12 -3.83 23.61
N SER A 317 -11.44 -3.63 23.56
CA SER A 317 -12.25 -3.47 24.78
C SER A 317 -12.36 -4.76 25.61
N ALA A 318 -12.37 -5.93 24.97
CA ALA A 318 -12.52 -7.22 25.65
C ALA A 318 -11.19 -7.74 26.22
N THR A 319 -10.07 -7.44 25.57
CA THR A 319 -8.74 -7.89 25.97
C THR A 319 -7.98 -6.85 26.80
N GLY A 320 -8.35 -5.57 26.71
CA GLY A 320 -7.62 -4.47 27.34
C GLY A 320 -6.38 -4.03 26.56
N ILE A 321 -6.10 -4.66 25.41
CA ILE A 321 -4.92 -4.38 24.58
C ILE A 321 -5.23 -3.27 23.57
N THR A 322 -4.26 -2.36 23.37
CA THR A 322 -4.30 -1.41 22.26
C THR A 322 -3.98 -2.14 20.96
N LEU A 323 -4.97 -2.29 20.07
CA LEU A 323 -4.83 -3.03 18.82
C LEU A 323 -4.65 -2.08 17.61
N PRO A 324 -3.74 -2.39 16.67
CA PRO A 324 -3.48 -1.54 15.51
C PRO A 324 -4.70 -1.44 14.57
N ALA A 325 -4.75 -0.37 13.78
CA ALA A 325 -5.84 -0.14 12.82
C ALA A 325 -5.89 -1.19 11.69
N THR A 326 -4.76 -1.80 11.37
CA THR A 326 -4.57 -2.83 10.34
C THR A 326 -4.85 -4.24 10.84
N LEU A 327 -5.24 -4.44 12.12
CA LEU A 327 -5.38 -5.74 12.78
C LEU A 327 -6.04 -6.83 11.92
N VAL A 328 -7.21 -6.53 11.33
CA VAL A 328 -7.99 -7.49 10.54
C VAL A 328 -7.32 -7.82 9.19
N PHE A 329 -6.46 -6.94 8.68
CA PHE A 329 -5.64 -7.15 7.48
C PHE A 329 -4.35 -7.94 7.78
N ASP A 330 -3.76 -7.66 8.92
CA ASP A 330 -2.57 -8.35 9.42
C ASP A 330 -2.87 -9.79 9.86
N HIS A 331 -4.04 -9.98 10.48
CA HIS A 331 -4.53 -11.26 10.98
C HIS A 331 -5.85 -11.61 10.30
N PRO A 332 -5.78 -12.17 9.07
CA PRO A 332 -6.89 -12.24 8.13
C PRO A 332 -7.96 -13.27 8.49
N ASN A 333 -7.76 -14.10 9.50
CA ASN A 333 -8.73 -15.11 9.93
C ASN A 333 -8.75 -15.29 11.45
N PRO A 334 -9.81 -15.87 12.04
CA PRO A 334 -9.93 -16.03 13.49
C PRO A 334 -8.76 -16.76 14.15
N ASN A 335 -8.19 -17.78 13.50
CA ASN A 335 -7.02 -18.51 14.01
C ASN A 335 -5.78 -17.60 14.13
N SER A 336 -5.43 -16.88 13.05
CA SER A 336 -4.27 -15.99 13.03
C SER A 336 -4.40 -14.82 14.02
N LEU A 337 -5.62 -14.34 14.24
CA LEU A 337 -5.92 -13.26 15.19
C LEU A 337 -5.88 -13.76 16.64
N THR A 338 -6.28 -15.02 16.86
CA THR A 338 -6.13 -15.70 18.15
C THR A 338 -4.67 -15.82 18.55
N ASP A 339 -3.82 -16.27 17.62
CA ASP A 339 -2.39 -16.46 17.89
C ASP A 339 -1.70 -15.11 18.21
N TYR A 340 -2.06 -14.03 17.51
CA TYR A 340 -1.61 -12.67 17.82
C TYR A 340 -2.03 -12.19 19.20
N LEU A 341 -3.31 -12.36 19.56
CA LEU A 341 -3.79 -11.96 20.88
C LEU A 341 -3.10 -12.75 22.00
N LEU A 342 -2.82 -14.04 21.78
CA LEU A 342 -2.04 -14.83 22.74
C LEU A 342 -0.61 -14.30 22.89
N GLU A 343 0.05 -13.94 21.79
CA GLU A 343 1.39 -13.36 21.82
C GLU A 343 1.40 -12.02 22.57
N GLN A 344 0.45 -11.14 22.29
CA GLN A 344 0.33 -9.84 22.98
C GLN A 344 0.04 -9.99 24.49
N VAL A 345 -0.73 -11.02 24.90
CA VAL A 345 -1.12 -11.23 26.30
C VAL A 345 -0.10 -12.05 27.10
N LEU A 346 0.54 -13.05 26.48
CA LEU A 346 1.42 -14.01 27.16
C LEU A 346 2.91 -13.75 26.87
N GLY A 347 3.23 -12.96 25.85
CA GLY A 347 4.58 -12.55 25.49
C GLY A 347 5.28 -11.77 26.59
N GLU A 348 4.55 -10.95 27.35
CA GLU A 348 5.08 -10.22 28.52
C GLU A 348 5.34 -11.11 29.75
N ILE A 349 4.80 -12.33 29.79
CA ILE A 349 4.94 -13.26 30.94
C ILE A 349 6.03 -14.33 30.69
N THR A 350 6.52 -14.46 29.45
CA THR A 350 7.37 -15.60 29.05
C THR A 350 8.70 -15.19 28.41
N GLU A 351 9.42 -14.22 28.99
CA GLU A 351 10.82 -13.94 28.62
C GLU A 351 11.82 -15.04 29.07
N GLN A 352 11.35 -16.18 29.57
CA GLN A 352 12.21 -17.29 29.99
C GLN A 352 11.67 -18.66 29.56
N THR A 353 11.55 -18.94 28.26
CA THR A 353 11.75 -20.30 27.71
C THR A 353 12.12 -20.20 26.21
N PRO A 354 13.20 -20.84 25.73
CA PRO A 354 13.61 -20.76 24.33
C PRO A 354 12.56 -21.40 23.41
N SER A 355 12.14 -20.67 22.37
CA SER A 355 11.31 -21.20 21.30
C SER A 355 12.01 -22.38 20.62
N GLN A 356 11.47 -23.58 20.77
CA GLN A 356 11.86 -24.75 19.99
C GLN A 356 11.28 -24.63 18.58
N VAL A 357 11.96 -23.86 17.73
CA VAL A 357 11.81 -24.00 16.28
C VAL A 357 12.59 -25.25 15.86
N ARG A 358 11.91 -26.16 15.14
CA ARG A 358 12.51 -27.37 14.58
C ARG A 358 13.67 -26.99 13.66
N GLY A 359 14.89 -27.14 14.17
CA GLY A 359 16.10 -27.00 13.38
C GLY A 359 16.12 -28.02 12.25
N HIS A 360 15.96 -27.55 11.02
CA HIS A 360 16.66 -28.20 9.91
C HIS A 360 18.14 -27.89 10.12
N ALA A 361 18.93 -28.96 10.22
CA ALA A 361 20.34 -28.92 10.58
C ALA A 361 21.10 -27.92 9.70
N ALA A 362 21.56 -26.83 10.32
CA ALA A 362 22.56 -25.95 9.76
C ALA A 362 23.90 -26.72 9.77
N THR A 363 24.23 -27.32 8.62
CA THR A 363 25.60 -27.75 8.33
C THR A 363 26.19 -26.75 7.34
N ALA A 364 27.17 -25.97 7.81
CA ALA A 364 28.11 -25.12 7.05
C ALA A 364 27.54 -23.92 6.24
N VAL A 365 26.57 -23.15 6.77
CA VAL A 365 25.88 -22.07 6.02
C VAL A 365 26.39 -20.65 6.33
N ASP A 366 27.55 -20.52 7.00
CA ASP A 366 28.06 -19.21 7.48
C ASP A 366 28.92 -18.47 6.44
N GLU A 367 28.88 -18.90 5.17
CA GLU A 367 29.65 -18.28 4.09
C GLU A 367 28.87 -17.12 3.43
N PRO A 368 29.35 -15.86 3.55
CA PRO A 368 28.72 -14.72 2.90
C PRO A 368 28.89 -14.77 1.38
N VAL A 369 27.93 -14.21 0.65
CA VAL A 369 27.98 -14.11 -0.81
C VAL A 369 28.39 -12.69 -1.20
N ALA A 370 29.42 -12.57 -2.04
CA ALA A 370 29.89 -11.29 -2.57
C ALA A 370 29.13 -10.95 -3.87
N ILE A 371 28.73 -9.69 -4.00
CA ILE A 371 28.39 -9.09 -5.28
C ILE A 371 29.70 -8.58 -5.88
N VAL A 372 30.13 -9.17 -6.98
CA VAL A 372 31.43 -8.86 -7.61
C VAL A 372 31.31 -8.02 -8.87
N GLY A 373 30.13 -7.96 -9.49
CA GLY A 373 29.86 -7.09 -10.64
C GLY A 373 28.37 -6.83 -10.81
N MET A 374 28.03 -5.76 -11.53
CA MET A 374 26.66 -5.35 -11.77
C MET A 374 26.49 -4.61 -13.10
N GLY A 375 25.46 -4.98 -13.85
CA GLY A 375 25.04 -4.30 -15.08
C GLY A 375 23.56 -4.00 -15.00
N CYS A 376 23.14 -2.81 -15.42
CA CYS A 376 21.72 -2.44 -15.38
C CYS A 376 21.35 -1.36 -16.40
N ARG A 377 20.04 -1.29 -16.69
CA ARG A 377 19.37 -0.23 -17.45
C ARG A 377 18.06 0.14 -16.77
N PHE A 378 17.86 1.42 -16.51
CA PHE A 378 16.65 1.96 -15.90
C PHE A 378 16.23 3.28 -16.57
N PRO A 379 14.98 3.74 -16.35
CA PRO A 379 14.47 4.99 -16.89
C PRO A 379 15.31 6.22 -16.53
N GLY A 380 15.13 7.32 -17.27
CA GLY A 380 15.86 8.57 -17.07
C GLY A 380 17.30 8.56 -17.61
N GLY A 381 17.57 7.68 -18.59
CA GLY A 381 18.88 7.51 -19.20
C GLY A 381 19.90 6.80 -18.30
N ALA A 382 19.45 6.12 -17.25
CA ALA A 382 20.30 5.36 -16.34
C ALA A 382 20.78 4.07 -17.02
N ASP A 383 21.85 4.17 -17.81
CA ASP A 383 22.38 3.10 -18.62
C ASP A 383 23.51 2.30 -17.95
N SER A 384 23.71 2.46 -16.64
CA SER A 384 24.72 1.75 -15.87
C SER A 384 24.47 1.94 -14.37
N ALA A 385 25.23 1.22 -13.55
CA ALA A 385 25.27 1.43 -12.11
C ALA A 385 25.57 2.88 -11.72
N GLY A 386 26.56 3.49 -12.39
CA GLY A 386 26.93 4.89 -12.22
C GLY A 386 25.82 5.83 -12.69
N GLY A 387 25.24 5.59 -13.87
CA GLY A 387 24.14 6.40 -14.39
C GLY A 387 22.89 6.37 -13.51
N LEU A 388 22.57 5.22 -12.90
CA LEU A 388 21.50 5.13 -11.90
C LEU A 388 21.86 5.90 -10.63
N TRP A 389 23.11 5.81 -10.17
CA TRP A 389 23.58 6.57 -9.02
C TRP A 389 23.47 8.08 -9.23
N ASP A 390 23.96 8.59 -10.37
CA ASP A 390 23.88 10.01 -10.70
C ASP A 390 22.42 10.50 -10.71
N LEU A 391 21.50 9.70 -11.27
CA LEU A 391 20.07 10.00 -11.26
C LEU A 391 19.51 10.12 -9.84
N VAL A 392 19.82 9.18 -8.95
CA VAL A 392 19.25 9.18 -7.58
C VAL A 392 19.94 10.18 -6.66
N ALA A 393 21.26 10.38 -6.78
CA ALA A 393 22.03 11.32 -5.98
C ALA A 393 21.66 12.78 -6.30
N GLU A 394 21.44 13.09 -7.59
CA GLU A 394 20.96 14.41 -8.01
C GLU A 394 19.46 14.62 -7.70
N GLY A 395 18.75 13.57 -7.27
CA GLY A 395 17.32 13.60 -7.01
C GLY A 395 16.49 13.88 -8.26
N ARG A 396 16.89 13.33 -9.42
CA ARG A 396 16.15 13.45 -10.69
C ARG A 396 14.94 12.50 -10.72
N ASP A 397 13.89 12.97 -11.39
CA ASP A 397 12.70 12.19 -11.76
C ASP A 397 12.92 11.58 -13.14
N GLY A 398 12.97 10.26 -13.21
CA GLY A 398 13.24 9.46 -14.41
C GLY A 398 12.00 9.10 -15.23
N LEU A 399 10.81 9.59 -14.87
CA LEU A 399 9.60 9.34 -15.64
C LEU A 399 9.56 10.18 -16.93
N SER A 400 8.95 9.61 -17.97
CA SER A 400 8.77 10.20 -19.28
C SER A 400 7.35 9.97 -19.80
N SER A 401 7.01 10.54 -20.96
CA SER A 401 5.75 10.27 -21.63
C SER A 401 5.61 8.81 -22.07
N LEU A 402 4.38 8.32 -22.23
CA LEU A 402 4.12 6.98 -22.76
C LEU A 402 4.85 6.74 -24.11
N PRO A 403 5.39 5.53 -24.34
CA PRO A 403 6.24 5.24 -25.49
C PRO A 403 5.43 5.21 -26.80
N THR A 404 5.96 5.83 -27.85
CA THR A 404 5.31 5.88 -29.18
C THR A 404 5.80 4.79 -30.13
N ASP A 405 6.79 4.00 -29.71
CA ASP A 405 7.52 3.03 -30.52
C ASP A 405 7.17 1.56 -30.18
N ARG A 406 6.11 1.35 -29.37
CA ARG A 406 5.60 0.02 -28.98
C ARG A 406 4.32 -0.38 -29.72
N GLY A 407 3.76 0.51 -30.55
CA GLY A 407 2.53 0.26 -31.29
C GLY A 407 1.27 0.20 -30.41
N TRP A 408 1.31 0.83 -29.23
CA TRP A 408 0.15 0.91 -28.33
C TRP A 408 -0.93 1.79 -28.96
N ASP A 409 -2.20 1.35 -28.88
CA ASP A 409 -3.34 2.15 -29.34
C ASP A 409 -3.56 3.33 -28.38
N PRO A 410 -3.38 4.59 -28.82
CA PRO A 410 -3.57 5.75 -27.97
C PRO A 410 -4.99 5.86 -27.40
N ALA A 411 -6.00 5.33 -28.10
CA ALA A 411 -7.38 5.37 -27.63
C ALA A 411 -7.60 4.52 -26.36
N LEU A 412 -6.81 3.45 -26.17
CA LEU A 412 -6.86 2.65 -24.94
C LEU A 412 -6.24 3.38 -23.75
N LEU A 413 -5.42 4.39 -24.00
CA LEU A 413 -4.66 5.12 -22.98
C LEU A 413 -5.37 6.41 -22.53
N GLU A 414 -6.50 6.75 -23.14
CA GLU A 414 -7.31 7.91 -22.74
C GLU A 414 -7.77 7.77 -21.27
N GLY A 415 -7.56 8.83 -20.48
CA GLY A 415 -7.92 8.86 -19.07
C GLY A 415 -6.89 8.28 -18.10
N LEU A 416 -5.76 7.76 -18.60
CA LEU A 416 -4.62 7.35 -17.79
C LEU A 416 -3.62 8.50 -17.58
N ALA A 417 -2.81 8.41 -16.53
CA ALA A 417 -1.64 9.26 -16.38
C ALA A 417 -0.74 9.11 -17.62
N ALA A 418 -0.42 10.22 -18.28
CA ALA A 418 0.34 10.22 -19.53
C ALA A 418 1.86 10.02 -19.33
N VAL A 419 2.28 9.45 -18.20
CA VAL A 419 3.70 9.28 -17.82
C VAL A 419 3.99 7.92 -17.19
N GLY A 420 5.23 7.47 -17.32
CA GLY A 420 5.77 6.25 -16.73
C GLY A 420 7.29 6.17 -16.90
N GLY A 421 7.92 5.17 -16.27
CA GLY A 421 9.36 4.94 -16.42
C GLY A 421 9.63 4.03 -17.61
N PHE A 422 10.19 4.54 -18.70
CA PHE A 422 10.44 3.74 -19.90
C PHE A 422 11.92 3.68 -20.24
N LEU A 423 12.35 2.56 -20.82
CA LEU A 423 13.71 2.42 -21.33
C LEU A 423 13.84 3.12 -22.68
N ASP A 424 14.88 3.94 -22.80
CA ASP A 424 15.28 4.50 -24.08
C ASP A 424 15.78 3.38 -25.00
N GLY A 425 15.19 3.29 -26.20
CA GLY A 425 15.63 2.32 -27.19
C GLY A 425 15.39 0.86 -26.80
N ALA A 426 14.34 0.50 -26.05
CA ALA A 426 14.07 -0.90 -25.66
C ALA A 426 13.90 -1.90 -26.82
N ALA A 427 13.79 -1.42 -28.07
CA ALA A 427 13.79 -2.25 -29.28
C ALA A 427 15.21 -2.57 -29.81
N LEU A 428 16.24 -1.83 -29.38
CA LEU A 428 17.63 -2.02 -29.79
C LEU A 428 18.22 -3.27 -29.12
N PHE A 429 19.10 -3.96 -29.84
CA PHE A 429 19.79 -5.16 -29.35
C PHE A 429 21.00 -5.51 -30.24
N ASP A 430 22.15 -5.80 -29.64
CA ASP A 430 23.34 -6.30 -30.37
C ASP A 430 23.25 -7.81 -30.64
N ALA A 431 22.41 -8.20 -31.59
CA ALA A 431 22.16 -9.62 -31.89
C ALA A 431 23.42 -10.37 -32.37
N GLU A 432 24.28 -9.72 -33.15
CA GLU A 432 25.48 -10.35 -33.72
C GLU A 432 26.52 -10.70 -32.65
N LEU A 433 26.64 -9.89 -31.58
CA LEU A 433 27.48 -10.19 -30.43
C LEU A 433 27.18 -11.59 -29.86
N PHE A 434 25.89 -11.92 -29.73
CA PHE A 434 25.42 -13.19 -29.17
C PHE A 434 25.21 -14.29 -30.23
N GLY A 435 25.57 -14.05 -31.48
CA GLY A 435 25.40 -15.03 -32.57
C GLY A 435 23.94 -15.26 -32.95
N ILE A 436 23.07 -14.29 -32.70
CA ILE A 436 21.63 -14.36 -32.96
C ILE A 436 21.34 -13.72 -34.32
N SER A 437 20.60 -14.42 -35.16
CA SER A 437 20.23 -13.87 -36.49
C SER A 437 19.26 -12.70 -36.35
N PRO A 438 19.26 -11.70 -37.26
CA PRO A 438 18.31 -10.59 -37.22
C PRO A 438 16.84 -11.05 -37.17
N ARG A 439 16.54 -12.16 -37.87
CA ARG A 439 15.21 -12.77 -37.89
C ARG A 439 14.78 -13.30 -36.52
N GLU A 440 15.68 -13.98 -35.83
CA GLU A 440 15.44 -14.46 -34.47
C GLU A 440 15.36 -13.30 -33.48
N ALA A 441 16.25 -12.31 -33.60
CA ALA A 441 16.25 -11.12 -32.75
C ALA A 441 14.90 -10.39 -32.78
N LEU A 442 14.28 -10.25 -33.96
CA LEU A 442 12.93 -9.66 -34.08
C LEU A 442 11.86 -10.45 -33.32
N ALA A 443 11.98 -11.78 -33.25
CA ALA A 443 11.03 -12.64 -32.55
C ALA A 443 11.27 -12.71 -31.03
N MET A 444 12.43 -12.25 -30.54
CA MET A 444 12.79 -12.31 -29.12
C MET A 444 12.07 -11.25 -28.30
N ASP A 445 11.53 -11.64 -27.15
CA ASP A 445 11.07 -10.72 -26.12
C ASP A 445 12.22 -9.77 -25.71
N PRO A 446 12.02 -8.44 -25.74
CA PRO A 446 13.02 -7.47 -25.28
C PRO A 446 13.58 -7.73 -23.88
N GLN A 447 12.84 -8.40 -22.99
CA GLN A 447 13.37 -8.82 -21.68
C GLN A 447 14.59 -9.75 -21.81
N GLN A 448 14.56 -10.68 -22.77
CA GLN A 448 15.69 -11.60 -23.02
C GLN A 448 16.90 -10.85 -23.58
N ARG A 449 16.65 -9.88 -24.46
CA ARG A 449 17.68 -9.03 -25.07
C ARG A 449 18.40 -8.21 -24.01
N LEU A 450 17.62 -7.56 -23.15
CA LEU A 450 18.13 -6.74 -22.06
C LEU A 450 18.95 -7.56 -21.05
N LEU A 451 18.49 -8.77 -20.69
CA LEU A 451 19.24 -9.65 -19.80
C LEU A 451 20.57 -10.12 -20.40
N LEU A 452 20.64 -10.35 -21.72
CA LEU A 452 21.89 -10.74 -22.39
C LEU A 452 22.93 -9.62 -22.33
N GLU A 453 22.53 -8.38 -22.67
CA GLU A 453 23.42 -7.22 -22.65
C GLU A 453 23.85 -6.88 -21.22
N THR A 454 22.91 -6.82 -20.28
CA THR A 454 23.23 -6.50 -18.89
C THR A 454 24.05 -7.59 -18.19
N ALA A 455 23.87 -8.88 -18.53
CA ALA A 455 24.73 -9.95 -18.03
C ALA A 455 26.16 -9.85 -18.57
N TRP A 456 26.31 -9.52 -19.86
CA TRP A 456 27.63 -9.30 -20.45
C TRP A 456 28.37 -8.17 -19.73
N GLU A 457 27.70 -7.04 -19.52
CA GLU A 457 28.26 -5.88 -18.84
C GLU A 457 28.55 -6.13 -17.36
N ALA A 458 27.68 -6.88 -16.67
CA ALA A 458 27.91 -7.24 -15.27
C ALA A 458 29.18 -8.10 -15.10
N LEU A 459 29.45 -9.01 -16.04
CA LEU A 459 30.67 -9.81 -16.07
C LEU A 459 31.91 -8.94 -16.35
N GLU A 460 31.81 -8.01 -17.31
CA GLU A 460 32.89 -7.05 -17.58
C GLU A 460 33.18 -6.12 -16.40
N ASP A 461 32.14 -5.71 -15.65
CA ASP A 461 32.24 -4.93 -14.40
C ASP A 461 32.91 -5.75 -13.28
N ALA A 462 32.63 -7.06 -13.21
CA ALA A 462 33.32 -7.99 -12.32
C ALA A 462 34.79 -8.26 -12.70
N GLY A 463 35.24 -7.78 -13.86
CA GLY A 463 36.57 -8.06 -14.39
C GLY A 463 36.71 -9.46 -14.98
N ILE A 464 35.61 -10.10 -15.35
CA ILE A 464 35.55 -11.47 -15.86
C ILE A 464 35.31 -11.44 -17.37
N ASP A 465 36.17 -12.10 -18.15
CA ASP A 465 35.92 -12.32 -19.58
C ASP A 465 34.71 -13.25 -19.75
N PRO A 466 33.59 -12.79 -20.36
CA PRO A 466 32.40 -13.62 -20.53
C PRO A 466 32.67 -14.92 -21.29
N SER A 467 33.68 -14.94 -22.18
CA SER A 467 34.03 -16.12 -22.97
C SER A 467 34.77 -17.19 -22.15
N SER A 468 35.41 -16.83 -21.04
CA SER A 468 36.11 -17.78 -20.17
C SER A 468 35.17 -18.66 -19.34
N LEU A 469 33.89 -18.31 -19.26
CA LEU A 469 32.88 -19.05 -18.48
C LEU A 469 32.29 -20.26 -19.23
N ARG A 470 32.63 -20.45 -20.50
CA ARG A 470 32.13 -21.59 -21.30
C ARG A 470 32.54 -22.92 -20.66
N GLY A 471 31.56 -23.80 -20.43
CA GLY A 471 31.72 -25.11 -19.80
C GLY A 471 31.86 -25.06 -18.27
N THR A 472 31.71 -23.90 -17.65
CA THR A 472 31.75 -23.78 -16.18
C THR A 472 30.38 -24.03 -15.58
N ALA A 473 30.34 -24.47 -14.32
CA ALA A 473 29.11 -24.63 -13.53
C ALA A 473 28.55 -23.27 -13.04
N THR A 474 28.51 -22.26 -13.91
CA THR A 474 27.94 -20.95 -13.59
C THR A 474 26.41 -21.02 -13.64
N GLY A 475 25.73 -20.57 -12.58
CA GLY A 475 24.27 -20.53 -12.51
C GLY A 475 23.66 -19.25 -13.09
N VAL A 476 22.38 -19.31 -13.50
CA VAL A 476 21.59 -18.19 -14.02
C VAL A 476 20.22 -18.17 -13.34
N TYR A 477 19.88 -17.07 -12.67
CA TYR A 477 18.62 -16.87 -11.96
C TYR A 477 18.01 -15.54 -12.42
N ALA A 478 16.99 -15.61 -13.27
CA ALA A 478 16.41 -14.43 -13.92
C ALA A 478 14.97 -14.21 -13.51
N GLY A 479 14.69 -13.10 -12.84
CA GLY A 479 13.35 -12.61 -12.57
C GLY A 479 12.70 -12.05 -13.83
N VAL A 480 11.67 -12.71 -14.35
CA VAL A 480 10.96 -12.32 -15.57
C VAL A 480 9.49 -12.69 -15.46
N SER A 481 8.63 -12.00 -16.20
CA SER A 481 7.21 -12.33 -16.30
C SER A 481 6.75 -12.34 -17.75
N ALA A 482 5.68 -13.08 -18.03
CA ALA A 482 5.03 -13.01 -19.34
C ALA A 482 4.50 -11.58 -19.59
N ASN A 483 4.91 -10.94 -20.69
CA ASN A 483 4.55 -9.54 -20.99
C ASN A 483 3.67 -9.38 -22.25
N GLY A 484 3.24 -10.50 -22.86
CA GLY A 484 2.38 -10.49 -24.04
C GLY A 484 3.10 -10.26 -25.38
N TYR A 485 4.42 -10.15 -25.41
CA TYR A 485 5.20 -10.04 -26.65
C TYR A 485 4.95 -11.25 -27.57
N GLY A 486 4.71 -11.01 -28.86
CA GLY A 486 4.46 -12.07 -29.85
C GLY A 486 3.06 -12.73 -29.82
N SER A 487 2.15 -12.28 -28.94
CA SER A 487 0.79 -12.87 -28.82
C SER A 487 -0.14 -12.57 -30.01
N GLY A 488 0.11 -11.47 -30.75
CA GLY A 488 -0.66 -11.07 -31.93
C GLY A 488 -0.05 -11.44 -33.29
N THR A 489 1.12 -12.10 -33.32
CA THR A 489 1.89 -12.38 -34.55
C THR A 489 1.62 -13.76 -35.16
N VAL A 490 0.60 -14.48 -34.68
CA VAL A 490 0.20 -15.78 -35.27
C VAL A 490 -0.33 -15.60 -36.71
N ASP A 491 -0.81 -14.39 -37.04
CA ASP A 491 -1.28 -14.00 -38.38
C ASP A 491 -0.29 -13.03 -39.08
N ASP A 492 1.03 -13.24 -39.03
CA ASP A 492 1.99 -12.48 -39.87
C ASP A 492 1.93 -12.98 -41.32
N PRO A 493 1.33 -12.23 -42.27
CA PRO A 493 1.21 -12.65 -43.67
C PRO A 493 2.56 -12.69 -44.42
N GLN A 494 3.65 -12.18 -43.82
CA GLN A 494 4.99 -12.22 -44.42
C GLN A 494 5.88 -13.38 -43.90
N GLY A 495 5.46 -14.09 -42.85
CA GLY A 495 6.19 -15.24 -42.29
C GLY A 495 7.58 -14.90 -41.75
N ASN A 496 7.86 -13.64 -41.40
CA ASN A 496 9.22 -13.19 -41.12
C ASN A 496 9.75 -13.74 -39.79
N THR A 497 8.90 -14.05 -38.81
CA THR A 497 9.30 -14.59 -37.49
C THR A 497 8.92 -16.06 -37.29
N GLU A 498 8.47 -16.74 -38.35
CA GLU A 498 7.97 -18.12 -38.27
C GLU A 498 9.04 -19.08 -37.71
N GLY A 499 8.66 -19.89 -36.73
CA GLY A 499 9.54 -20.85 -36.06
C GLY A 499 10.37 -20.32 -34.89
N TYR A 500 10.52 -19.00 -34.72
CA TYR A 500 11.27 -18.41 -33.58
C TYR A 500 10.37 -17.88 -32.46
N LEU A 501 9.09 -17.63 -32.69
CA LEU A 501 8.20 -17.05 -31.68
C LEU A 501 8.15 -17.89 -30.39
N LEU A 502 8.14 -19.22 -30.49
CA LEU A 502 8.14 -20.10 -29.32
C LEU A 502 9.35 -19.85 -28.41
N THR A 503 10.56 -19.82 -28.97
CA THR A 503 11.78 -19.57 -28.19
C THR A 503 12.00 -18.09 -27.89
N GLY A 504 11.37 -17.20 -28.67
CA GLY A 504 11.45 -15.76 -28.51
C GLY A 504 10.57 -15.23 -27.38
N SER A 505 9.37 -15.78 -27.16
CA SER A 505 8.40 -15.23 -26.20
C SER A 505 8.17 -16.07 -24.94
N THR A 506 8.72 -17.29 -24.86
CA THR A 506 8.53 -18.14 -23.67
C THR A 506 9.40 -17.64 -22.50
N PRO A 507 8.84 -17.32 -21.33
CA PRO A 507 9.61 -16.77 -20.20
C PRO A 507 10.77 -17.66 -19.74
N SER A 508 10.59 -18.98 -19.70
CA SER A 508 11.64 -19.92 -19.29
C SER A 508 12.88 -19.92 -20.20
N VAL A 509 12.76 -19.38 -21.42
CA VAL A 509 13.88 -19.25 -22.35
C VAL A 509 14.79 -18.08 -21.96
N ALA A 510 14.36 -17.13 -21.12
CA ALA A 510 15.22 -16.02 -20.69
C ALA A 510 16.49 -16.53 -19.99
N SER A 511 16.37 -17.31 -18.91
CA SER A 511 17.52 -17.89 -18.22
C SER A 511 18.29 -18.89 -19.10
N GLY A 512 17.57 -19.71 -19.86
CA GLY A 512 18.17 -20.71 -20.76
C GLY A 512 18.99 -20.08 -21.88
N ARG A 513 18.58 -18.92 -22.41
CA ARG A 513 19.28 -18.21 -23.48
C ARG A 513 20.55 -17.54 -22.97
N LEU A 514 20.55 -17.00 -21.75
CA LEU A 514 21.78 -16.52 -21.10
C LEU A 514 22.79 -17.67 -20.94
N ALA A 515 22.35 -18.80 -20.39
CA ALA A 515 23.19 -19.99 -20.25
C ALA A 515 23.70 -20.48 -21.62
N TYR A 516 22.85 -20.54 -22.64
CA TYR A 516 23.23 -20.95 -23.98
C TYR A 516 24.25 -20.00 -24.64
N ALA A 517 24.01 -18.69 -24.60
CA ALA A 517 24.85 -17.69 -25.25
C ALA A 517 26.26 -17.63 -24.63
N LEU A 518 26.35 -17.72 -23.31
CA LEU A 518 27.60 -17.71 -22.55
C LEU A 518 28.22 -19.11 -22.39
N GLY A 519 27.50 -20.18 -22.77
CA GLY A 519 27.95 -21.58 -22.67
C GLY A 519 28.07 -22.08 -21.23
N LEU A 520 27.15 -21.68 -20.35
CA LEU A 520 27.15 -22.01 -18.93
C LEU A 520 26.45 -23.35 -18.68
N GLU A 521 26.97 -24.16 -17.76
CA GLU A 521 26.47 -25.51 -17.46
C GLU A 521 25.90 -25.66 -16.03
N GLY A 522 25.76 -24.56 -15.29
CA GLY A 522 25.12 -24.54 -13.97
C GLY A 522 23.58 -24.45 -14.04
N PRO A 523 22.89 -24.34 -12.88
CA PRO A 523 21.42 -24.23 -12.84
C PRO A 523 20.93 -22.98 -13.59
N ALA A 524 19.87 -23.10 -14.40
CA ALA A 524 19.27 -21.98 -15.12
C ALA A 524 17.76 -21.87 -14.84
N MET A 525 17.35 -20.85 -14.08
CA MET A 525 15.98 -20.68 -13.59
C MET A 525 15.41 -19.32 -13.98
N SER A 526 14.24 -19.33 -14.60
CA SER A 526 13.41 -18.13 -14.78
C SER A 526 12.36 -18.10 -13.68
N VAL A 527 12.31 -17.00 -12.92
CA VAL A 527 11.52 -16.85 -11.70
C VAL A 527 10.43 -15.81 -11.94
N ASP A 528 9.17 -16.20 -11.76
CA ASP A 528 8.03 -15.28 -11.78
C ASP A 528 7.30 -15.33 -10.44
N THR A 529 7.64 -14.36 -9.59
CA THR A 529 6.90 -14.04 -8.36
C THR A 529 6.39 -12.59 -8.44
N ALA A 530 6.07 -12.14 -9.66
CA ALA A 530 5.72 -10.76 -9.98
C ALA A 530 6.78 -9.74 -9.50
N CYS A 531 6.40 -8.80 -8.64
CA CYS A 531 7.25 -7.69 -8.22
C CYS A 531 8.47 -8.11 -7.36
N SER A 532 8.44 -9.30 -6.75
CA SER A 532 9.55 -9.82 -5.94
C SER A 532 10.56 -10.68 -6.72
N SER A 533 10.33 -10.91 -8.02
CA SER A 533 11.07 -11.89 -8.84
C SER A 533 12.60 -11.73 -8.77
N ALA A 534 13.14 -10.52 -8.93
CA ALA A 534 14.59 -10.32 -8.87
C ALA A 534 15.22 -10.64 -7.50
N LEU A 535 14.54 -10.35 -6.38
CA LEU A 535 15.07 -10.69 -5.06
C LEU A 535 14.94 -12.18 -4.75
N VAL A 536 13.88 -12.83 -5.23
CA VAL A 536 13.75 -14.29 -5.13
C VAL A 536 14.83 -14.97 -5.97
N ALA A 537 15.12 -14.48 -7.17
CA ALA A 537 16.21 -14.95 -8.00
C ALA A 537 17.58 -14.79 -7.31
N LEU A 538 17.83 -13.64 -6.68
CA LEU A 538 19.02 -13.40 -5.86
C LEU A 538 19.11 -14.38 -4.67
N HIS A 539 18.02 -14.60 -3.95
CA HIS A 539 17.98 -15.56 -2.85
C HIS A 539 18.34 -16.98 -3.31
N LEU A 540 17.73 -17.45 -4.41
CA LEU A 540 18.01 -18.78 -4.98
C LEU A 540 19.48 -18.91 -5.43
N ALA A 541 20.04 -17.86 -6.05
CA ALA A 541 21.45 -17.84 -6.43
C ALA A 541 22.37 -17.93 -5.21
N CYS A 542 22.06 -17.20 -4.14
CA CYS A 542 22.81 -17.30 -2.88
C CYS A 542 22.74 -18.71 -2.28
N GLN A 543 21.56 -19.36 -2.31
CA GLN A 543 21.42 -20.74 -1.82
C GLN A 543 22.26 -21.71 -2.66
N ALA A 544 22.22 -21.60 -3.99
CA ALA A 544 22.97 -22.47 -4.90
C ALA A 544 24.49 -22.31 -4.76
N LEU A 545 24.98 -21.09 -4.50
CA LEU A 545 26.39 -20.84 -4.20
C LEU A 545 26.80 -21.48 -2.87
N ARG A 546 25.96 -21.34 -1.82
CA ARG A 546 26.21 -21.93 -0.49
C ARG A 546 26.11 -23.46 -0.49
N SER A 547 25.24 -24.04 -1.32
CA SER A 547 25.09 -25.49 -1.47
C SER A 547 26.16 -26.12 -2.37
N GLY A 548 26.92 -25.31 -3.11
CA GLY A 548 27.94 -25.77 -4.06
C GLY A 548 27.35 -26.29 -5.37
N GLU A 549 26.12 -25.93 -5.72
CA GLU A 549 25.52 -26.22 -7.03
C GLU A 549 26.14 -25.38 -8.16
N CYS A 550 26.73 -24.24 -7.81
CA CYS A 550 27.53 -23.39 -8.70
C CYS A 550 28.65 -22.68 -7.93
N ASP A 551 29.67 -22.21 -8.65
CA ASP A 551 30.78 -21.42 -8.09
C ASP A 551 30.65 -19.92 -8.38
N LEU A 552 29.92 -19.59 -9.44
CA LEU A 552 29.55 -18.23 -9.85
C LEU A 552 28.08 -18.25 -10.26
N ALA A 553 27.34 -17.19 -9.96
CA ALA A 553 25.94 -17.06 -10.35
C ALA A 553 25.63 -15.68 -10.93
N LEU A 554 24.83 -15.66 -11.99
CA LEU A 554 24.18 -14.47 -12.52
C LEU A 554 22.78 -14.40 -11.93
N ALA A 555 22.45 -13.32 -11.22
CA ALA A 555 21.14 -13.13 -10.62
C ALA A 555 20.58 -11.74 -10.90
N GLY A 556 19.32 -11.64 -11.28
CA GLY A 556 18.74 -10.34 -11.62
C GLY A 556 17.30 -10.43 -12.08
N GLY A 557 16.86 -9.43 -12.82
CA GLY A 557 15.54 -9.44 -13.45
C GLY A 557 15.39 -8.35 -14.49
N ALA A 558 14.40 -8.52 -15.37
CA ALA A 558 14.10 -7.57 -16.42
C ALA A 558 12.58 -7.42 -16.60
N THR A 559 12.18 -6.24 -17.05
CA THR A 559 10.82 -5.93 -17.47
C THR A 559 10.89 -4.91 -18.59
N VAL A 560 10.27 -5.26 -19.72
CA VAL A 560 9.95 -4.35 -20.82
C VAL A 560 8.48 -4.54 -21.15
N MET A 561 7.72 -3.46 -21.20
CA MET A 561 6.28 -3.48 -21.43
C MET A 561 6.00 -3.55 -22.92
N ALA A 562 5.73 -4.76 -23.42
CA ALA A 562 5.31 -4.94 -24.80
C ALA A 562 3.88 -4.40 -25.06
N THR A 563 3.01 -4.45 -24.05
CA THR A 563 1.61 -3.99 -24.13
C THR A 563 1.28 -3.04 -22.98
N PRO A 564 0.22 -2.21 -23.11
CA PRO A 564 -0.20 -1.31 -22.03
C PRO A 564 -1.05 -2.01 -20.95
N THR A 565 -1.15 -3.35 -20.96
CA THR A 565 -2.11 -4.11 -20.15
C THR A 565 -2.00 -3.81 -18.66
N ILE A 566 -0.79 -3.67 -18.12
CA ILE A 566 -0.59 -3.41 -16.68
C ILE A 566 -1.22 -2.07 -16.25
N PHE A 567 -1.14 -1.04 -17.10
CA PHE A 567 -1.80 0.24 -16.83
C PHE A 567 -3.32 0.09 -16.87
N LEU A 568 -3.86 -0.60 -17.88
CA LEU A 568 -5.30 -0.78 -18.05
C LEU A 568 -5.94 -1.53 -16.87
N GLU A 569 -5.31 -2.61 -16.42
CA GLU A 569 -5.85 -3.44 -15.34
C GLU A 569 -5.74 -2.75 -13.97
N PHE A 570 -4.63 -2.04 -13.70
CA PHE A 570 -4.50 -1.30 -12.45
C PHE A 570 -5.35 -0.03 -12.39
N ALA A 571 -5.61 0.62 -13.54
CA ALA A 571 -6.53 1.75 -13.59
C ALA A 571 -7.95 1.32 -13.16
N ARG A 572 -8.41 0.16 -13.63
CA ARG A 572 -9.71 -0.41 -13.24
C ARG A 572 -9.80 -0.76 -11.75
N GLN A 573 -8.68 -1.10 -11.14
CA GLN A 573 -8.58 -1.43 -9.71
C GLN A 573 -8.32 -0.19 -8.83
N GLY A 574 -8.14 1.00 -9.43
CA GLY A 574 -7.81 2.23 -8.70
C GLY A 574 -6.42 2.18 -8.03
N GLY A 575 -5.50 1.38 -8.58
CA GLY A 575 -4.15 1.17 -8.03
C GLY A 575 -3.05 2.03 -8.66
N LEU A 576 -3.38 2.86 -9.67
CA LEU A 576 -2.45 3.79 -10.29
C LEU A 576 -2.42 5.14 -9.57
N ALA A 577 -1.23 5.73 -9.44
CA ALA A 577 -1.08 7.11 -9.03
C ALA A 577 -1.66 8.06 -10.09
N GLY A 578 -2.36 9.12 -9.68
CA GLY A 578 -3.01 10.05 -10.62
C GLY A 578 -2.02 10.80 -11.52
N ASP A 579 -0.80 11.02 -11.03
CA ASP A 579 0.32 11.67 -11.72
C ASP A 579 1.38 10.67 -12.22
N GLY A 580 1.11 9.36 -12.09
CA GLY A 580 2.02 8.28 -12.47
C GLY A 580 3.29 8.15 -11.61
N ARG A 581 3.39 8.84 -10.46
CA ARG A 581 4.58 8.80 -9.58
C ARG A 581 4.36 7.97 -8.33
N CYS A 582 5.38 7.24 -7.91
CA CYS A 582 5.37 6.57 -6.62
C CYS A 582 5.71 7.58 -5.50
N LYS A 583 4.69 8.06 -4.79
CA LYS A 583 4.81 8.93 -3.60
C LYS A 583 5.05 8.12 -2.33
N SER A 584 6.11 7.31 -2.33
CA SER A 584 6.37 6.29 -1.32
C SER A 584 6.40 6.85 0.10
N PHE A 585 5.52 6.36 0.97
CA PHE A 585 5.35 6.74 2.38
C PHE A 585 4.93 8.19 2.64
N ALA A 586 4.59 8.96 1.61
CA ALA A 586 4.04 10.31 1.75
C ALA A 586 2.55 10.26 2.09
N ASP A 587 2.02 11.30 2.74
CA ASP A 587 0.57 11.39 3.00
C ASP A 587 -0.25 11.46 1.69
N GLY A 588 0.33 12.09 0.66
CA GLY A 588 -0.23 12.15 -0.70
C GLY A 588 -0.11 10.88 -1.54
N ALA A 589 0.32 9.76 -0.96
CA ALA A 589 0.40 8.47 -1.64
C ALA A 589 -0.98 8.02 -2.16
N ASP A 590 -1.16 7.91 -3.46
CA ASP A 590 -2.45 7.60 -4.11
C ASP A 590 -2.42 6.35 -5.00
N GLY A 591 -1.24 5.80 -5.30
CA GLY A 591 -1.08 4.58 -6.10
C GLY A 591 0.34 4.39 -6.63
N THR A 592 0.49 3.42 -7.53
CA THR A 592 1.76 3.05 -8.16
C THR A 592 1.97 3.78 -9.48
N GLY A 593 3.19 4.26 -9.72
CA GLY A 593 3.74 4.56 -11.05
C GLY A 593 4.46 3.36 -11.65
N TRP A 594 4.18 2.99 -12.90
CA TRP A 594 4.82 1.83 -13.53
C TRP A 594 6.09 2.18 -14.29
N ALA A 595 7.03 1.24 -14.30
CA ALA A 595 8.26 1.38 -15.03
C ALA A 595 8.76 0.07 -15.67
N GLU A 596 9.65 0.23 -16.63
CA GLU A 596 10.52 -0.78 -17.23
C GLU A 596 11.90 -0.75 -16.56
N GLY A 597 12.72 -1.75 -16.83
CA GLY A 597 14.10 -1.78 -16.36
C GLY A 597 14.67 -3.18 -16.35
N GLY A 598 15.97 -3.29 -16.12
CA GLY A 598 16.63 -4.56 -15.96
C GLY A 598 18.00 -4.44 -15.33
N GLY A 599 18.43 -5.50 -14.67
CA GLY A 599 19.79 -5.59 -14.15
C GLY A 599 20.17 -7.01 -13.79
N VAL A 600 21.48 -7.26 -13.81
CA VAL A 600 22.13 -8.53 -13.48
C VAL A 600 23.28 -8.26 -12.52
N LEU A 601 23.36 -9.08 -11.47
CA LEU A 601 24.42 -9.12 -10.48
C LEU A 601 25.26 -10.38 -10.73
N VAL A 602 26.58 -10.25 -10.62
CA VAL A 602 27.52 -11.37 -10.59
C VAL A 602 27.82 -11.69 -9.13
N LEU A 603 27.61 -12.94 -8.76
CA LEU A 603 27.70 -13.42 -7.38
C LEU A 603 28.73 -14.54 -7.27
N GLU A 604 29.53 -14.48 -6.22
CA GLU A 604 30.42 -15.56 -5.81
C GLU A 604 30.36 -15.72 -4.29
N ARG A 605 30.80 -16.87 -3.77
CA ARG A 605 31.12 -16.95 -2.34
C ARG A 605 32.22 -15.94 -2.01
N LEU A 606 32.15 -15.27 -0.86
CA LEU A 606 33.14 -14.23 -0.50
C LEU A 606 34.57 -14.77 -0.46
N SER A 607 34.76 -16.04 -0.08
CA SER A 607 36.08 -16.68 -0.11
C SER A 607 36.60 -16.90 -1.53
N ASP A 608 35.71 -17.19 -2.48
CA ASP A 608 36.04 -17.37 -3.89
C ASP A 608 36.38 -16.05 -4.55
N ALA A 609 35.59 -14.99 -4.33
CA ALA A 609 35.88 -13.65 -4.82
C ALA A 609 37.27 -13.18 -4.37
N ARG A 610 37.62 -13.43 -3.10
CA ARG A 610 38.96 -13.13 -2.57
C ARG A 610 40.04 -14.00 -3.18
N ARG A 611 39.79 -15.30 -3.38
CA ARG A 611 40.74 -16.23 -4.00
C ARG A 611 41.02 -15.85 -5.45
N ASN A 612 39.98 -15.45 -6.18
CA ASN A 612 40.02 -15.08 -7.59
C ASN A 612 40.49 -13.62 -7.79
N ASN A 613 40.65 -12.86 -6.71
CA ASN A 613 40.98 -11.43 -6.73
C ASN A 613 39.95 -10.60 -7.53
N HIS A 614 38.68 -11.01 -7.46
CA HIS A 614 37.56 -10.24 -7.99
C HIS A 614 37.20 -9.12 -7.02
N PRO A 615 36.77 -7.95 -7.53
CA PRO A 615 36.31 -6.86 -6.70
C PRO A 615 35.10 -7.30 -5.87
N VAL A 616 34.99 -6.86 -4.62
CA VAL A 616 33.80 -7.05 -3.79
C VAL A 616 33.10 -5.71 -3.68
N LEU A 617 31.95 -5.57 -4.35
CA LEU A 617 31.17 -4.33 -4.35
C LEU A 617 30.34 -4.20 -3.07
N ALA A 618 29.73 -5.31 -2.65
CA ALA A 618 29.00 -5.47 -1.40
C ALA A 618 28.87 -6.95 -1.03
N VAL A 619 28.36 -7.25 0.15
CA VAL A 619 28.12 -8.62 0.63
C VAL A 619 26.64 -8.82 0.93
N VAL A 620 26.05 -9.89 0.39
CA VAL A 620 24.74 -10.40 0.81
C VAL A 620 24.94 -11.25 2.07
N ARG A 621 24.60 -10.66 3.23
CA ARG A 621 24.77 -11.30 4.54
C ARG A 621 23.68 -12.32 4.80
N GLY A 622 22.42 -11.92 4.62
CA GLY A 622 21.25 -12.74 4.86
C GLY A 622 20.19 -12.48 3.81
N SER A 623 19.38 -13.48 3.52
CA SER A 623 18.18 -13.33 2.69
C SER A 623 17.13 -14.34 3.08
N ALA A 624 15.86 -13.98 2.91
CA ALA A 624 14.74 -14.86 3.15
C ALA A 624 13.60 -14.61 2.15
N VAL A 625 12.80 -15.65 1.92
CA VAL A 625 11.58 -15.61 1.11
C VAL A 625 10.46 -16.29 1.88
N ASN A 626 9.27 -15.69 1.91
CA ASN A 626 8.09 -16.33 2.48
C ASN A 626 6.83 -16.01 1.66
N GLN A 627 5.67 -16.43 2.18
CA GLN A 627 4.38 -16.21 1.58
C GLN A 627 3.39 -15.67 2.61
N ASP A 628 2.49 -14.79 2.16
CA ASP A 628 1.42 -14.20 2.96
C ASP A 628 0.40 -15.24 3.45
N GLY A 629 0.20 -16.32 2.66
CA GLY A 629 -0.83 -17.32 2.93
C GLY A 629 -2.24 -16.79 2.66
N ALA A 630 -3.23 -17.32 3.37
CA ALA A 630 -4.62 -16.85 3.24
C ALA A 630 -4.78 -15.47 3.91
N SER A 631 -4.74 -14.39 3.13
CA SER A 631 -4.86 -12.99 3.56
C SER A 631 -6.22 -12.35 3.18
N ASN A 632 -6.39 -11.03 3.37
CA ASN A 632 -7.61 -10.28 3.03
C ASN A 632 -7.83 -10.07 1.51
N GLY A 633 -7.34 -11.00 0.71
CA GLY A 633 -7.41 -11.01 -0.74
C GLY A 633 -6.05 -11.32 -1.33
N LEU A 634 -6.04 -12.00 -2.48
CA LEU A 634 -4.81 -12.47 -3.13
C LEU A 634 -3.76 -11.36 -3.33
N THR A 635 -4.22 -10.13 -3.57
CA THR A 635 -3.38 -8.96 -3.86
C THR A 635 -3.19 -8.01 -2.69
N ALA A 636 -3.77 -8.32 -1.52
CA ALA A 636 -3.63 -7.51 -0.32
C ALA A 636 -2.36 -7.92 0.44
N PRO A 637 -1.45 -6.97 0.74
CA PRO A 637 -0.23 -7.27 1.49
C PRO A 637 -0.54 -7.66 2.95
N ASN A 638 0.38 -8.39 3.59
CA ASN A 638 0.23 -8.84 4.98
C ASN A 638 1.41 -8.43 5.87
N GLY A 639 1.18 -7.52 6.83
CA GLY A 639 2.22 -6.98 7.72
C GLY A 639 2.98 -8.04 8.53
N PRO A 640 2.32 -9.00 9.21
CA PRO A 640 3.00 -10.04 9.95
C PRO A 640 3.89 -10.93 9.08
N SER A 641 3.50 -11.18 7.83
CA SER A 641 4.33 -11.93 6.88
C SER A 641 5.57 -11.14 6.48
N GLN A 642 5.45 -9.83 6.30
CA GLN A 642 6.59 -8.94 6.07
C GLN A 642 7.55 -8.91 7.28
N GLN A 643 7.01 -8.79 8.50
CA GLN A 643 7.83 -8.88 9.72
C GLN A 643 8.57 -10.22 9.82
N ARG A 644 7.90 -11.33 9.51
CA ARG A 644 8.52 -12.67 9.53
C ARG A 644 9.65 -12.80 8.53
N VAL A 645 9.49 -12.33 7.28
CA VAL A 645 10.57 -12.43 6.28
C VAL A 645 11.77 -11.56 6.66
N ILE A 646 11.55 -10.40 7.27
CA ILE A 646 12.62 -9.54 7.79
C ILE A 646 13.41 -10.27 8.89
N ARG A 647 12.71 -10.81 9.90
CA ARG A 647 13.36 -11.56 11.00
C ARG A 647 14.14 -12.77 10.48
N GLN A 648 13.57 -13.52 9.54
CA GLN A 648 14.24 -14.67 8.91
C GLN A 648 15.51 -14.25 8.15
N ALA A 649 15.51 -13.13 7.45
CA ALA A 649 16.69 -12.63 6.73
C ALA A 649 17.79 -12.17 7.71
N LEU A 650 17.41 -11.52 8.81
CA LEU A 650 18.33 -11.13 9.88
C LEU A 650 18.96 -12.35 10.57
N GLU A 651 18.14 -13.34 10.93
CA GLU A 651 18.58 -14.62 11.49
C GLU A 651 19.52 -15.37 10.54
N ALA A 652 19.17 -15.44 9.25
CA ALA A 652 19.98 -16.10 8.23
C ALA A 652 21.33 -15.40 7.97
N GLY A 653 21.44 -14.11 8.33
CA GLY A 653 22.69 -13.33 8.24
C GLY A 653 23.47 -13.24 9.55
N GLY A 654 22.90 -13.70 10.67
CA GLY A 654 23.45 -13.49 12.02
C GLY A 654 23.60 -12.00 12.36
N VAL A 655 22.64 -11.17 11.93
CA VAL A 655 22.66 -9.70 12.08
C VAL A 655 21.53 -9.28 13.02
N ASP A 656 21.84 -8.44 14.01
CA ASP A 656 20.81 -7.85 14.86
C ASP A 656 20.09 -6.71 14.13
N ALA A 657 18.79 -6.52 14.43
CA ALA A 657 17.98 -5.48 13.79
C ALA A 657 18.53 -4.07 14.02
N SER A 658 19.15 -3.80 15.18
CA SER A 658 19.79 -2.52 15.49
C SER A 658 21.05 -2.24 14.65
N GLU A 659 21.63 -3.25 14.00
CA GLU A 659 22.83 -3.09 13.19
C GLU A 659 22.57 -2.74 11.71
N VAL A 660 21.30 -2.70 11.27
CA VAL A 660 20.93 -2.33 9.89
C VAL A 660 20.62 -0.85 9.80
N ASP A 661 21.37 -0.04 9.05
CA ASP A 661 21.23 1.43 9.11
C ASP A 661 20.05 1.97 8.31
N ALA A 662 19.74 1.32 7.19
CA ALA A 662 18.75 1.78 6.25
C ALA A 662 17.95 0.62 5.66
N VAL A 663 16.71 0.89 5.24
CA VAL A 663 15.90 -0.02 4.44
C VAL A 663 15.47 0.67 3.16
N GLU A 664 15.86 0.06 2.04
CA GLU A 664 15.32 0.32 0.72
C GLU A 664 14.07 -0.55 0.57
N ALA A 665 12.91 0.09 0.76
CA ALA A 665 11.63 -0.57 0.87
C ALA A 665 11.04 -0.99 -0.47
N HIS A 666 10.02 -1.84 -0.41
CA HIS A 666 9.16 -2.09 -1.56
C HIS A 666 8.39 -0.80 -1.93
N GLY A 667 7.84 -0.07 -0.96
CA GLY A 667 7.38 1.32 -1.01
C GLY A 667 6.82 1.74 -2.37
N THR A 668 5.62 1.28 -2.70
CA THR A 668 5.01 1.48 -4.02
C THR A 668 4.24 2.79 -4.16
N GLY A 669 4.05 3.54 -3.06
CA GLY A 669 3.22 4.73 -3.06
C GLY A 669 1.73 4.41 -2.93
N THR A 670 1.38 3.20 -2.50
CA THR A 670 -0.02 2.79 -2.40
C THR A 670 -0.59 3.10 -1.02
N ARG A 671 -1.84 3.56 -0.98
CA ARG A 671 -2.56 3.93 0.26
C ARG A 671 -2.60 2.85 1.34
N LEU A 672 -2.60 1.57 0.94
CA LEU A 672 -2.66 0.44 1.86
C LEU A 672 -1.28 -0.20 2.09
N GLY A 673 -0.48 -0.37 1.04
CA GLY A 673 0.78 -1.12 1.12
C GLY A 673 1.84 -0.39 1.92
N ASP A 674 1.98 0.92 1.71
CA ASP A 674 3.02 1.71 2.37
C ASP A 674 2.83 1.78 3.90
N PRO A 675 1.61 1.99 4.44
CA PRO A 675 1.41 1.90 5.89
C PRO A 675 1.68 0.51 6.48
N ILE A 676 1.34 -0.56 5.77
CA ILE A 676 1.59 -1.94 6.22
C ILE A 676 3.10 -2.22 6.28
N GLU A 677 3.85 -1.81 5.26
CA GLU A 677 5.30 -1.98 5.23
C GLU A 677 5.99 -1.13 6.31
N ALA A 678 5.61 0.14 6.46
CA ALA A 678 6.18 1.00 7.49
C ALA A 678 5.95 0.43 8.91
N GLN A 679 4.76 -0.10 9.18
CA GLN A 679 4.46 -0.77 10.46
C GLN A 679 5.29 -2.04 10.66
N ALA A 680 5.49 -2.84 9.61
CA ALA A 680 6.36 -4.01 9.69
C ALA A 680 7.80 -3.61 10.05
N LEU A 681 8.32 -2.53 9.46
CA LEU A 681 9.66 -2.01 9.76
C LEU A 681 9.76 -1.42 11.16
N LEU A 682 8.75 -0.67 11.62
CA LEU A 682 8.67 -0.16 12.99
C LEU A 682 8.68 -1.30 14.02
N ALA A 683 7.95 -2.39 13.74
CA ALA A 683 7.84 -3.56 14.60
C ALA A 683 9.10 -4.47 14.61
N THR A 684 9.95 -4.39 13.59
CA THR A 684 11.19 -5.19 13.53
C THR A 684 12.43 -4.38 13.84
N TYR A 685 12.65 -3.27 13.12
CA TYR A 685 13.85 -2.47 13.20
C TYR A 685 13.72 -1.30 14.19
N GLY A 686 12.52 -0.74 14.34
CA GLY A 686 12.29 0.47 15.14
C GLY A 686 12.33 0.25 16.66
N GLN A 687 12.13 -0.98 17.15
CA GLN A 687 11.97 -1.26 18.59
C GLN A 687 13.29 -1.28 19.38
N ALA A 688 14.40 -1.67 18.74
CA ALA A 688 15.70 -1.82 19.40
C ALA A 688 16.62 -0.59 19.22
N ARG A 689 16.03 0.59 18.97
CA ARG A 689 16.73 1.82 18.58
C ARG A 689 16.37 2.99 19.46
N THR A 690 17.26 3.97 19.49
CA THR A 690 17.05 5.29 20.11
C THR A 690 16.75 6.32 19.03
N ASP A 691 16.04 7.40 19.38
CA ASP A 691 15.71 8.50 18.46
C ASP A 691 16.95 9.15 17.80
N ASP A 692 18.13 9.10 18.45
CA ASP A 692 19.38 9.65 17.89
C ASP A 692 19.99 8.80 16.77
N GLU A 693 19.56 7.54 16.59
CA GLU A 693 20.06 6.59 15.57
C GLU A 693 18.90 5.81 14.92
N PRO A 694 17.95 6.50 14.25
CA PRO A 694 16.80 5.85 13.65
C PRO A 694 17.22 4.96 12.47
N LEU A 695 16.35 4.03 12.10
CA LEU A 695 16.46 3.37 10.81
C LEU A 695 16.06 4.35 9.70
N TRP A 696 16.91 4.51 8.68
CA TRP A 696 16.58 5.31 7.50
C TRP A 696 15.73 4.53 6.51
N LEU A 697 14.56 5.07 6.14
CA LEU A 697 13.64 4.46 5.19
C LEU A 697 13.63 5.21 3.86
N GLY A 698 13.65 4.51 2.73
CA GLY A 698 13.45 5.12 1.41
C GLY A 698 13.02 4.16 0.32
N SER A 699 12.77 4.68 -0.89
CA SER A 699 12.42 3.87 -2.06
C SER A 699 12.87 4.52 -3.38
N ILE A 700 13.61 3.77 -4.20
CA ILE A 700 14.04 4.15 -5.56
C ILE A 700 12.86 4.36 -6.51
N LYS A 701 11.69 3.79 -6.19
CA LYS A 701 10.51 3.91 -7.04
C LYS A 701 10.03 5.35 -7.14
N SER A 702 10.37 6.19 -6.16
CA SER A 702 10.15 7.64 -6.23
C SER A 702 10.95 8.32 -7.35
N ASN A 703 12.07 7.74 -7.80
CA ASN A 703 12.87 8.25 -8.90
C ASN A 703 12.46 7.66 -10.26
N ILE A 704 12.28 6.34 -10.33
CA ILE A 704 12.18 5.63 -11.62
C ILE A 704 10.81 4.97 -11.86
N GLY A 705 9.90 5.00 -10.89
CA GLY A 705 8.67 4.20 -10.89
C GLY A 705 8.91 2.73 -10.49
N HIS A 706 7.87 1.92 -10.54
CA HIS A 706 7.93 0.50 -10.19
C HIS A 706 8.34 -0.37 -11.41
N ALA A 707 9.61 -0.77 -11.45
CA ALA A 707 10.20 -1.61 -12.51
C ALA A 707 9.80 -3.11 -12.46
N GLN A 708 8.62 -3.43 -11.91
CA GLN A 708 8.02 -4.77 -11.87
C GLN A 708 9.02 -5.88 -11.45
N ALA A 709 9.28 -6.88 -12.30
CA ALA A 709 10.17 -8.00 -11.98
C ALA A 709 11.64 -7.57 -11.75
N ALA A 710 12.04 -6.42 -12.29
CA ALA A 710 13.37 -5.82 -12.09
C ALA A 710 13.45 -4.88 -10.88
N ALA A 711 12.35 -4.63 -10.16
CA ALA A 711 12.33 -3.65 -9.06
C ALA A 711 13.33 -3.99 -7.95
N GLY A 712 13.45 -5.28 -7.60
CA GLY A 712 14.37 -5.74 -6.56
C GLY A 712 15.84 -5.45 -6.90
N VAL A 713 16.26 -5.70 -8.14
CA VAL A 713 17.65 -5.46 -8.55
C VAL A 713 17.97 -3.96 -8.66
N ALA A 714 17.00 -3.12 -9.02
CA ALA A 714 17.16 -1.65 -8.99
C ALA A 714 17.50 -1.16 -7.57
N SER A 715 16.75 -1.65 -6.58
CA SER A 715 16.98 -1.35 -5.17
C SER A 715 18.32 -1.87 -4.66
N VAL A 716 18.74 -3.08 -5.05
CA VAL A 716 20.08 -3.61 -4.71
C VAL A 716 21.18 -2.75 -5.32
N VAL A 717 21.12 -2.42 -6.61
CA VAL A 717 22.09 -1.58 -7.30
C VAL A 717 22.22 -0.22 -6.61
N LYS A 718 21.10 0.45 -6.30
CA LYS A 718 21.11 1.73 -5.56
C LYS A 718 21.82 1.59 -4.21
N MET A 719 21.50 0.55 -3.43
CA MET A 719 22.09 0.39 -2.10
C MET A 719 23.57 -0.02 -2.13
N VAL A 720 24.00 -0.80 -3.13
CA VAL A 720 25.42 -1.06 -3.37
C VAL A 720 26.17 0.24 -3.69
N MET A 721 25.59 1.11 -4.53
CA MET A 721 26.18 2.42 -4.82
C MET A 721 26.18 3.34 -3.59
N ALA A 722 25.10 3.39 -2.81
CA ALA A 722 25.05 4.14 -1.55
C ALA A 722 26.14 3.73 -0.55
N LEU A 723 26.42 2.42 -0.44
CA LEU A 723 27.52 1.91 0.39
C LEU A 723 28.90 2.37 -0.11
N ARG A 724 29.10 2.38 -1.42
CA ARG A 724 30.37 2.80 -2.07
C ARG A 724 30.61 4.31 -1.94
N GLU A 725 29.58 5.10 -2.23
CA GLU A 725 29.61 6.56 -2.25
C GLU A 725 29.40 7.17 -0.85
N GLN A 726 29.04 6.33 0.13
CA GLN A 726 28.90 6.70 1.54
C GLN A 726 27.83 7.78 1.78
N VAL A 727 26.72 7.69 1.03
CA VAL A 727 25.61 8.64 1.07
C VAL A 727 24.29 7.87 0.91
N LEU A 728 23.28 8.27 1.68
CA LEU A 728 21.89 7.83 1.51
C LEU A 728 21.12 8.94 0.77
N PRO A 729 20.69 8.72 -0.49
CA PRO A 729 19.95 9.72 -1.25
C PRO A 729 18.52 9.86 -0.73
N ARG A 730 17.95 11.07 -0.87
CA ARG A 730 16.56 11.35 -0.49
C ARG A 730 15.54 10.56 -1.33
N THR A 731 14.39 10.30 -0.75
CA THR A 731 13.17 9.82 -1.40
C THR A 731 12.40 11.02 -1.96
N LEU A 732 11.99 10.96 -3.22
CA LEU A 732 11.28 12.06 -3.88
C LEU A 732 9.78 12.04 -3.56
N HIS A 733 9.13 13.17 -3.84
CA HIS A 733 7.67 13.36 -3.75
C HIS A 733 7.08 13.14 -2.34
N VAL A 734 7.87 13.44 -1.31
CA VAL A 734 7.42 13.46 0.08
C VAL A 734 7.24 14.90 0.53
N ASP A 735 5.99 15.34 0.61
CA ASP A 735 5.65 16.64 1.23
C ASP A 735 5.66 16.48 2.77
N GLU A 736 4.95 15.46 3.28
CA GLU A 736 4.99 15.02 4.67
C GLU A 736 4.83 13.49 4.77
N PRO A 737 5.41 12.84 5.79
CA PRO A 737 5.22 11.41 6.03
C PRO A 737 3.74 11.07 6.26
N SER A 738 3.32 9.87 5.84
CA SER A 738 1.92 9.45 5.92
C SER A 738 1.35 9.51 7.34
N SER A 739 0.20 10.16 7.49
CA SER A 739 -0.59 10.21 8.73
C SER A 739 -1.25 8.88 9.09
N HIS A 740 -1.22 7.91 8.18
CA HIS A 740 -1.74 6.55 8.36
C HIS A 740 -0.72 5.62 9.07
N VAL A 741 0.48 6.13 9.38
CA VAL A 741 1.53 5.44 10.12
C VAL A 741 1.77 6.20 11.43
N ASP A 742 1.75 5.48 12.55
CA ASP A 742 2.18 6.05 13.82
C ASP A 742 3.72 5.94 13.93
N TRP A 743 4.41 6.95 13.41
CA TRP A 743 5.88 7.01 13.43
C TRP A 743 6.47 7.12 14.84
N SER A 744 5.66 7.39 15.87
CA SER A 744 6.15 7.56 17.24
C SER A 744 6.41 6.24 17.99
N VAL A 745 5.99 5.10 17.43
CA VAL A 745 6.09 3.78 18.09
C VAL A 745 7.45 3.08 17.92
N GLY A 746 8.37 3.68 17.16
CA GLY A 746 9.71 3.14 16.96
C GLY A 746 10.58 4.11 16.16
N ALA A 747 11.90 4.02 16.32
CA ALA A 747 12.83 4.95 15.67
C ALA A 747 13.07 4.56 14.20
N VAL A 748 12.13 4.93 13.33
CA VAL A 748 12.23 4.84 11.85
C VAL A 748 11.93 6.21 11.26
N GLU A 749 12.83 6.72 10.42
CA GLU A 749 12.68 8.02 9.77
C GLU A 749 12.76 7.90 8.24
N LEU A 750 11.86 8.58 7.54
CA LEU A 750 11.85 8.65 6.09
C LEU A 750 12.98 9.58 5.59
N LEU A 751 13.77 9.13 4.62
CA LEU A 751 14.83 9.90 3.99
C LEU A 751 14.26 11.02 3.12
N THR A 752 13.83 12.13 3.71
CA THR A 752 13.36 13.33 2.98
C THR A 752 14.50 14.21 2.49
N GLU A 753 15.68 14.05 3.10
CA GLU A 753 16.92 14.74 2.75
C GLU A 753 18.05 13.74 2.57
N GLU A 754 19.05 14.13 1.77
CA GLU A 754 20.28 13.35 1.61
C GLU A 754 21.03 13.28 2.95
N ARG A 755 21.57 12.10 3.28
CA ARG A 755 22.37 11.91 4.51
C ARG A 755 23.72 11.29 4.21
N ALA A 756 24.75 11.86 4.82
CA ALA A 756 26.07 11.24 4.84
C ALA A 756 26.01 9.90 5.59
N TRP A 757 26.62 8.87 5.04
CA TRP A 757 26.69 7.52 5.60
C TRP A 757 28.13 7.02 5.62
N PRO A 758 29.04 7.71 6.35
CA PRO A 758 30.47 7.43 6.34
C PRO A 758 30.80 6.09 6.97
N ARG A 759 31.91 5.47 6.55
CA ARG A 759 32.44 4.26 7.21
C ARG A 759 32.73 4.51 8.69
N GLY A 760 32.27 3.59 9.54
CA GLY A 760 32.45 3.63 11.00
C GLY A 760 33.23 2.42 11.53
N GLU A 761 33.11 2.17 12.85
CA GLU A 761 33.71 0.99 13.49
C GLU A 761 32.98 -0.32 13.13
N ARG A 762 31.66 -0.23 12.90
CA ARG A 762 30.83 -1.37 12.47
C ARG A 762 30.56 -1.29 10.96
N PRO A 763 30.42 -2.45 10.28
CA PRO A 763 30.00 -2.48 8.90
C PRO A 763 28.65 -1.80 8.71
N ARG A 764 28.55 -0.91 7.72
CA ARG A 764 27.29 -0.34 7.26
C ARG A 764 26.43 -1.41 6.61
N ARG A 765 25.13 -1.42 6.92
CA ARG A 765 24.19 -2.43 6.45
C ARG A 765 22.88 -1.83 5.98
N ALA A 766 22.30 -2.41 4.95
CA ALA A 766 20.97 -2.04 4.46
C ALA A 766 20.09 -3.27 4.24
N GLY A 767 18.82 -3.16 4.62
CA GLY A 767 17.77 -4.09 4.19
C GLY A 767 17.20 -3.69 2.83
N VAL A 768 16.83 -4.66 2.01
CA VAL A 768 16.13 -4.46 0.73
C VAL A 768 14.89 -5.35 0.70
N SER A 769 13.70 -4.75 0.57
CA SER A 769 12.41 -5.45 0.55
C SER A 769 11.80 -5.49 -0.85
N SER A 770 11.19 -6.62 -1.21
CA SER A 770 10.26 -6.66 -2.34
C SER A 770 9.10 -7.63 -2.10
N PHE A 771 7.88 -7.17 -2.40
CA PHE A 771 6.64 -7.90 -2.15
C PHE A 771 5.88 -8.12 -3.44
N GLY A 772 5.62 -9.38 -3.79
CA GLY A 772 4.89 -9.75 -4.99
C GLY A 772 3.39 -9.64 -4.80
N ILE A 773 2.66 -9.25 -5.84
CA ILE A 773 1.18 -9.14 -5.82
C ILE A 773 0.46 -10.46 -5.49
N SER A 774 1.13 -11.61 -5.56
CA SER A 774 0.59 -12.92 -5.17
C SER A 774 0.93 -13.33 -3.73
N GLY A 775 1.51 -12.41 -2.94
CA GLY A 775 1.88 -12.63 -1.54
C GLY A 775 3.30 -13.17 -1.31
N THR A 776 4.12 -13.35 -2.36
CA THR A 776 5.51 -13.80 -2.19
C THR A 776 6.40 -12.62 -1.76
N ASN A 777 6.92 -12.68 -0.54
CA ASN A 777 7.81 -11.65 0.01
C ASN A 777 9.27 -12.09 -0.02
N ALA A 778 10.17 -11.15 -0.29
CA ALA A 778 11.60 -11.35 -0.20
C ALA A 778 12.25 -10.18 0.55
N HIS A 779 13.22 -10.51 1.41
CA HIS A 779 14.04 -9.52 2.10
C HIS A 779 15.51 -9.92 2.08
N VAL A 780 16.40 -8.95 1.84
CA VAL A 780 17.85 -9.16 1.70
C VAL A 780 18.60 -8.16 2.58
N ILE A 781 19.59 -8.64 3.33
CA ILE A 781 20.52 -7.81 4.10
C ILE A 781 21.83 -7.66 3.34
N LEU A 782 22.10 -6.44 2.89
CA LEU A 782 23.36 -6.02 2.27
C LEU A 782 24.30 -5.45 3.33
N GLU A 783 25.58 -5.74 3.20
CA GLU A 783 26.65 -5.20 4.04
C GLU A 783 27.75 -4.60 3.16
N GLU A 784 28.38 -3.55 3.66
CA GLU A 784 29.51 -2.93 2.98
C GLU A 784 30.64 -3.92 2.69
N ALA A 785 31.31 -3.72 1.56
CA ALA A 785 32.47 -4.51 1.21
C ALA A 785 33.54 -4.42 2.31
N PRO A 786 34.17 -5.55 2.70
CA PRO A 786 35.28 -5.56 3.63
C PRO A 786 36.34 -4.53 3.23
N ALA A 787 36.92 -3.84 4.20
CA ALA A 787 37.99 -2.88 3.92
C ALA A 787 39.04 -3.55 3.02
N ALA A 788 39.25 -2.99 1.83
CA ALA A 788 40.29 -3.49 0.94
C ALA A 788 41.60 -3.43 1.72
N SER A 789 42.27 -4.58 1.88
CA SER A 789 43.69 -4.56 2.23
C SER A 789 44.33 -3.69 1.16
N SER A 790 44.88 -2.52 1.54
CA SER A 790 45.43 -1.55 0.58
C SER A 790 46.15 -2.33 -0.51
N PRO A 791 45.79 -2.16 -1.80
CA PRO A 791 46.47 -2.87 -2.86
C PRO A 791 47.95 -2.62 -2.61
N ARG A 792 48.70 -3.71 -2.39
CA ARG A 792 50.15 -3.61 -2.28
C ARG A 792 50.56 -3.03 -3.62
N LYS A 793 50.82 -1.71 -3.67
CA LYS A 793 51.38 -1.06 -4.84
C LYS A 793 52.51 -1.98 -5.27
N PRO A 794 52.44 -2.60 -6.46
CA PRO A 794 53.59 -3.35 -6.94
C PRO A 794 54.76 -2.38 -6.86
N ASP A 795 55.81 -2.73 -6.12
CA ASP A 795 56.97 -1.86 -5.88
C ASP A 795 57.75 -1.52 -7.18
N THR A 796 57.23 -1.90 -8.34
CA THR A 796 57.75 -1.57 -9.66
C THR A 796 56.62 -1.62 -10.69
N ALA A 797 55.73 -0.62 -10.74
CA ALA A 797 55.10 -0.30 -12.03
C ALA A 797 56.23 0.29 -12.88
N SER A 798 56.70 -0.47 -13.87
CA SER A 798 57.51 0.11 -14.94
C SER A 798 56.60 1.13 -15.63
N ASP A 799 56.85 2.43 -15.44
CA ASP A 799 56.23 3.50 -16.22
C ASP A 799 56.60 3.27 -17.70
N LEU A 800 55.81 2.44 -18.38
CA LEU A 800 55.97 2.25 -19.81
C LEU A 800 55.58 3.57 -20.47
N PRO A 801 56.45 4.19 -21.28
CA PRO A 801 56.15 5.47 -21.91
C PRO A 801 55.00 5.38 -22.93
N VAL A 802 54.59 4.17 -23.30
CA VAL A 802 53.42 3.85 -24.12
C VAL A 802 52.85 2.50 -23.67
N THR A 803 51.55 2.44 -23.39
CA THR A 803 50.84 1.19 -23.11
C THR A 803 49.87 0.85 -24.25
N PRO A 804 49.90 -0.38 -24.81
CA PRO A 804 48.93 -0.79 -25.81
C PRO A 804 47.56 -1.02 -25.19
N TRP A 805 46.54 -0.34 -25.71
CA TRP A 805 45.15 -0.53 -25.35
C TRP A 805 44.46 -1.34 -26.43
N VAL A 806 44.21 -2.61 -26.13
CA VAL A 806 43.56 -3.55 -27.04
C VAL A 806 42.04 -3.37 -26.95
N VAL A 807 41.41 -3.00 -28.06
CA VAL A 807 39.95 -2.88 -28.13
C VAL A 807 39.46 -3.94 -29.10
N SER A 808 38.38 -4.62 -28.76
CA SER A 808 37.73 -5.54 -29.68
C SER A 808 36.22 -5.38 -29.68
N ALA A 809 35.59 -5.75 -30.79
CA ALA A 809 34.15 -5.72 -30.95
C ALA A 809 33.71 -6.78 -31.97
N ARG A 810 32.40 -7.04 -32.05
CA ARG A 810 31.87 -7.99 -33.02
C ARG A 810 31.73 -7.43 -34.43
N THR A 811 31.59 -6.11 -34.56
CA THR A 811 31.49 -5.42 -35.84
C THR A 811 32.47 -4.25 -35.92
N ALA A 812 32.76 -3.79 -37.14
CA ALA A 812 33.60 -2.62 -37.35
C ALA A 812 33.00 -1.35 -36.74
N ASP A 813 31.67 -1.25 -36.67
CA ASP A 813 30.95 -0.08 -36.16
C ASP A 813 31.00 -0.06 -34.63
N ALA A 814 30.76 -1.20 -33.99
CA ALA A 814 30.93 -1.37 -32.55
C ALA A 814 32.38 -1.10 -32.12
N LEU A 815 33.38 -1.50 -32.91
CA LEU A 815 34.79 -1.21 -32.63
C LEU A 815 35.06 0.30 -32.62
N ARG A 816 34.51 1.05 -33.58
CA ARG A 816 34.65 2.52 -33.63
C ARG A 816 33.96 3.19 -32.43
N ALA A 817 32.76 2.73 -32.08
CA ALA A 817 32.03 3.25 -30.92
C ALA A 817 32.77 2.96 -29.60
N ALA A 818 33.27 1.74 -29.40
CA ALA A 818 34.03 1.35 -28.22
C ALA A 818 35.34 2.15 -28.10
N THR A 819 36.04 2.35 -29.22
CA THR A 819 37.24 3.18 -29.29
C THR A 819 36.95 4.63 -28.89
N ALA A 820 35.86 5.22 -29.40
CA ALA A 820 35.46 6.58 -29.07
C ALA A 820 35.10 6.73 -27.58
N ARG A 821 34.36 5.76 -27.02
CA ARG A 821 34.03 5.74 -25.58
C ARG A 821 35.27 5.61 -24.71
N LEU A 822 36.19 4.73 -25.07
CA LEU A 822 37.46 4.56 -24.33
C LEU A 822 38.28 5.84 -24.34
N VAL A 823 38.39 6.52 -25.48
CA VAL A 823 39.11 7.80 -25.59
C VAL A 823 38.45 8.88 -24.73
N ALA A 824 37.13 8.93 -24.67
CA ALA A 824 36.41 9.90 -23.84
C ALA A 824 36.69 9.74 -22.33
N HIS A 825 36.99 8.52 -21.86
CA HIS A 825 37.25 8.18 -20.45
C HIS A 825 38.72 7.87 -20.16
N ALA A 826 39.60 8.14 -21.12
CA ALA A 826 41.02 7.78 -21.04
C ALA A 826 41.80 8.52 -19.93
N HIS A 827 41.20 9.55 -19.33
CA HIS A 827 41.83 10.38 -18.31
C HIS A 827 41.54 9.90 -16.87
N ASP A 828 40.66 8.92 -16.69
CA ASP A 828 40.12 8.51 -15.38
C ASP A 828 41.00 7.48 -14.65
N GLY A 829 42.12 7.05 -15.25
CA GLY A 829 43.03 6.06 -14.68
C GLY A 829 44.43 6.08 -15.28
N SER A 830 45.35 5.28 -14.73
CA SER A 830 46.69 5.13 -15.32
C SER A 830 46.61 4.36 -16.64
N SER A 831 47.48 4.68 -17.60
CA SER A 831 47.46 4.01 -18.91
C SER A 831 47.78 2.53 -18.79
N ALA A 832 48.58 2.15 -17.80
CA ALA A 832 48.90 0.76 -17.48
C ALA A 832 47.66 0.00 -16.99
N ASP A 833 46.87 0.59 -16.10
CA ASP A 833 45.66 -0.06 -15.56
C ASP A 833 44.61 -0.24 -16.67
N VAL A 834 44.39 0.77 -17.51
CA VAL A 834 43.48 0.67 -18.67
C VAL A 834 43.93 -0.44 -19.62
N GLY A 835 45.22 -0.47 -19.97
CA GLY A 835 45.77 -1.50 -20.85
C GLY A 835 45.64 -2.91 -20.27
N LEU A 836 45.89 -3.06 -18.96
CA LEU A 836 45.72 -4.33 -18.25
C LEU A 836 44.26 -4.79 -18.29
N SER A 837 43.32 -3.93 -17.88
CA SER A 837 41.88 -4.25 -17.88
C SER A 837 41.40 -4.68 -19.26
N LEU A 838 41.74 -3.93 -20.30
CA LEU A 838 41.38 -4.26 -21.68
C LEU A 838 41.94 -5.61 -22.15
N ALA A 839 43.14 -5.98 -21.70
CA ALA A 839 43.80 -7.20 -22.12
C ALA A 839 43.34 -8.45 -21.36
N THR A 840 42.90 -8.31 -20.11
CA THR A 840 42.63 -9.48 -19.23
C THR A 840 41.18 -9.66 -18.83
N THR A 841 40.33 -8.63 -18.99
CA THR A 841 38.94 -8.65 -18.48
C THR A 841 37.88 -8.48 -19.56
N ARG A 842 38.29 -8.28 -20.82
CA ARG A 842 37.39 -8.07 -21.95
C ARG A 842 37.51 -9.24 -22.93
N ALA A 843 36.38 -9.66 -23.51
CA ALA A 843 36.38 -10.73 -24.49
C ALA A 843 37.20 -10.34 -25.72
N ALA A 844 37.98 -11.28 -26.25
CA ALA A 844 38.83 -11.05 -27.43
C ALA A 844 38.07 -11.30 -28.75
N LEU A 845 37.24 -10.35 -29.17
CA LEU A 845 36.36 -10.46 -30.35
C LEU A 845 37.09 -10.28 -31.69
N GLU A 846 36.39 -10.54 -32.80
CA GLU A 846 36.96 -10.66 -34.16
C GLU A 846 37.50 -9.34 -34.72
N HIS A 847 36.77 -8.22 -34.55
CA HIS A 847 37.25 -6.91 -34.97
C HIS A 847 38.09 -6.32 -33.86
N ARG A 848 39.38 -6.03 -34.14
CA ARG A 848 40.33 -5.57 -33.13
C ARG A 848 41.01 -4.27 -33.54
N ALA A 849 41.29 -3.42 -32.57
CA ALA A 849 42.12 -2.24 -32.70
C ALA A 849 43.13 -2.20 -31.55
N VAL A 850 44.29 -1.57 -31.81
CA VAL A 850 45.24 -1.21 -30.76
C VAL A 850 45.40 0.31 -30.77
N LEU A 851 45.08 0.94 -29.64
CA LEU A 851 45.40 2.33 -29.35
C LEU A 851 46.69 2.38 -28.50
N LEU A 852 47.39 3.51 -28.54
CA LEU A 852 48.61 3.71 -27.77
C LEU A 852 48.33 4.74 -26.67
N GLY A 853 48.15 4.28 -25.43
CA GLY A 853 47.92 5.13 -24.26
C GLY A 853 49.21 5.71 -23.67
N ARG A 854 49.16 6.95 -23.18
CA ARG A 854 50.22 7.58 -22.36
C ARG A 854 49.58 8.33 -21.20
N ASP A 855 50.27 8.39 -20.07
CA ASP A 855 49.73 9.05 -18.88
C ASP A 855 49.52 10.54 -19.12
N GLY A 856 48.27 10.99 -18.92
CA GLY A 856 47.84 12.37 -19.12
C GLY A 856 47.55 12.79 -20.56
N ASP A 857 47.77 11.92 -21.56
CA ASP A 857 47.48 12.19 -22.96
C ASP A 857 47.31 10.89 -23.76
N VAL A 858 46.11 10.64 -24.28
CA VAL A 858 46.02 9.78 -25.47
C VAL A 858 46.47 10.65 -26.62
N LEU A 859 47.77 10.62 -26.95
CA LEU A 859 48.30 11.22 -28.18
C LEU A 859 47.24 11.08 -29.27
N GLY A 860 46.72 12.20 -29.80
CA GLY A 860 45.61 12.25 -30.75
C GLY A 860 45.44 10.95 -31.53
N ALA A 861 44.46 10.15 -31.11
CA ALA A 861 44.33 8.71 -31.33
C ALA A 861 44.59 8.25 -32.78
N GLY A 862 45.86 8.08 -33.13
CA GLY A 862 46.25 7.31 -34.30
C GLY A 862 46.06 5.84 -33.95
N LEU A 863 44.94 5.27 -34.40
CA LEU A 863 44.74 3.82 -34.50
C LEU A 863 46.07 3.18 -34.96
N ALA A 864 46.80 2.50 -34.07
CA ALA A 864 48.11 1.98 -34.43
C ALA A 864 47.94 0.88 -35.47
N VAL A 865 46.97 0.00 -35.23
CA VAL A 865 46.52 -1.04 -36.15
C VAL A 865 45.05 -1.33 -35.85
N SER A 866 44.24 -1.59 -36.89
CA SER A 866 42.96 -2.29 -36.76
C SER A 866 42.83 -3.39 -37.80
N GLY A 867 42.08 -4.44 -37.50
CA GLY A 867 41.81 -5.51 -38.44
C GLY A 867 40.73 -6.47 -37.95
N VAL A 868 40.49 -7.51 -38.74
CA VAL A 868 39.61 -8.63 -38.40
C VAL A 868 40.46 -9.88 -38.24
N VAL A 869 40.25 -10.63 -37.17
CA VAL A 869 40.92 -11.92 -36.97
C VAL A 869 40.46 -12.88 -38.06
N ALA A 870 41.42 -13.48 -38.76
CA ALA A 870 41.18 -14.55 -39.74
C ALA A 870 41.98 -15.80 -39.34
N GLU A 871 41.46 -16.99 -39.65
CA GLU A 871 42.21 -18.23 -39.47
C GLU A 871 43.49 -18.23 -40.33
N GLY A 872 44.66 -18.41 -39.71
CA GLY A 872 45.95 -18.40 -40.40
C GLY A 872 47.16 -18.41 -39.48
N ARG A 873 48.37 -18.51 -40.06
CA ARG A 873 49.63 -18.37 -39.32
C ARG A 873 49.97 -16.89 -39.16
N THR A 874 50.08 -16.43 -37.92
CA THR A 874 50.46 -15.04 -37.59
C THR A 874 51.94 -14.81 -37.87
N ALA A 875 52.28 -13.76 -38.62
CA ALA A 875 53.64 -13.27 -38.79
C ALA A 875 53.72 -11.83 -38.27
N TRP A 876 54.71 -11.55 -37.41
CA TRP A 876 54.99 -10.21 -36.92
C TRP A 876 56.22 -9.67 -37.65
N MET A 877 56.08 -8.53 -38.32
CA MET A 877 57.21 -7.77 -38.86
C MET A 877 57.31 -6.48 -38.06
N PHE A 878 58.34 -6.39 -37.22
CA PHE A 878 58.71 -5.15 -36.55
C PHE A 878 59.60 -4.35 -37.50
N THR A 879 59.25 -3.09 -37.76
CA THR A 879 60.09 -2.12 -38.48
C THR A 879 60.66 -1.09 -37.53
#